data_AF-A0A3D3CFG1-F1
#
_entry.id   AF-A0A3D3CFG1-F1
#
_cell.length_a   1.000
_cell.length_b   1.000
_cell.length_c   1.000
_cell.angle_alpha   90.00
_cell.angle_beta   90.00
_cell.angle_gamma   90.00
#
_symmetry.space_group_name_H-M   'P 1'
#
loop_
_entity.id
_entity.type
_entity.pdbx_description
1 polymer ?
#
loop_
_entity_poly.entity_id
_entity_poly.type
_entity_poly.pdbx_seq_one_letter_code
_entity_poly.pdbx_strand_id
1 'polypeptide(L)'
;MKIRDFFVSSFGIFSGDGASLSKGLTVFEGENESGKTTLMNFFRRVLFPRERYTRNRGNAYEPVKGGKQGGHVRIRMESGDEYLLLLDGAKNFISAPNGSETAEMPMNFLSINRDIYESVFAMGLPDMQSLAPLNSSDVAARFFAAGAGLGSASLPKLMTSLEARQNELYRPGNARSVSAVNQLLASLNDVDGRIRAIWEQNGAWSEKKQTLRDMERTLEEKKAALAALKERLGTLDLMEKGRAAWGALTEIRRKLGELSDLHPFPEDGIARLERLDENRQRLAKQVARVEEELNARESQLRELEGDPLMVCLESSEVIESLEQESERFRSSLEQRALLEKDGTTGERLFLKNLSDLCSWWTEEHLVNADASSSAEAYARRVAEEKDALERRRSEGEKSLAQWNRLRDDRRSEDAQLKKEMGSVEAQAGRATERWSGISSLKSLFDDLQDGEAKLNVLEEDGKKLEAEREAALREEPAAPGTLVGLVATVLLAVGGGAAYQAYLTSDRAWIFGAGALFFSSILAFSAHRDQKRKHEAGRELWQARVADIDAREADRASLVGDQSAALDALREQGAEIASRIGVPFPESDEEMDALVAEGEMDNVAHERFTVLGERSRQMASVLARMDSEGDDMERDLAATMKRYDSLQEGWRQWLAGRKYDQQLEPRDMPGYIARVLQLRSERGAVEARRRETEGLDGYIAEVRGRITGLTNCFAAMGSDVPGEPDESTIHALFAALRRAQEKQGAVEALRKEIRSIRSLVDEQRAEMGDADARCEELLAHAGANGEEGFRSLAAQWNERKNLQTEEFQERKVLLGLFGNEEALDRAAGELSSRSAPEISAENEQKRAEISALEAETEALADGKSRLALEVEQISADERLSELLFERKETEQRLDDALGDWLSVFLTRHFLEASKAKHERERQPEVIRRAGLYLSLMTNDRYTLLSEGAEQGLSVVLEEKDPSRARKDELKWSAGLGDQVYLSMRLALATLWGRNSEPLPLILDDLLVRFDEGRQRGAAEAIVEAAKDNQILLFTCQKRTMEVFRQVQADRGPSYADAFSFYSIQDGTFHPVA
;
A
#
# COMPACT_ATOMS: atom_id res chain seq x y z
N MET A 1 19.09 -55.27 -8.65
CA MET A 1 20.47 -55.66 -8.97
C MET A 1 20.85 -56.86 -8.14
N LYS A 2 21.40 -57.90 -8.76
CA LYS A 2 21.90 -59.13 -8.10
C LYS A 2 23.26 -59.50 -8.68
N ILE A 3 24.21 -59.82 -7.82
CA ILE A 3 25.53 -60.35 -8.18
C ILE A 3 25.38 -61.86 -8.44
N ARG A 4 25.72 -62.34 -9.64
CA ARG A 4 25.61 -63.77 -9.99
C ARG A 4 26.87 -64.54 -9.63
N ASP A 5 28.01 -63.96 -9.93
CA ASP A 5 29.33 -64.53 -9.68
C ASP A 5 30.36 -63.41 -9.55
N PHE A 6 31.45 -63.72 -8.86
CA PHE A 6 32.59 -62.83 -8.74
C PHE A 6 33.89 -63.62 -8.83
N PHE A 7 34.94 -62.95 -9.28
CA PHE A 7 36.29 -63.48 -9.33
C PHE A 7 37.27 -62.40 -8.87
N VAL A 8 38.12 -62.74 -7.92
CA VAL A 8 39.16 -61.86 -7.39
C VAL A 8 40.50 -62.27 -7.98
N SER A 9 41.03 -61.48 -8.92
CA SER A 9 42.35 -61.77 -9.50
C SER A 9 43.46 -61.47 -8.50
N SER A 10 43.43 -60.30 -7.87
CA SER A 10 44.24 -59.99 -6.69
C SER A 10 43.65 -58.84 -5.87
N PHE A 11 43.37 -59.04 -4.59
CA PHE A 11 42.86 -58.00 -3.67
C PHE A 11 43.11 -58.41 -2.21
N GLY A 12 43.97 -57.70 -1.49
CA GLY A 12 44.41 -58.09 -0.15
C GLY A 12 44.97 -59.53 -0.11
N ILE A 13 44.38 -60.40 0.69
CA ILE A 13 44.82 -61.81 0.83
C ILE A 13 44.36 -62.72 -0.33
N PHE A 14 43.36 -62.31 -1.11
CA PHE A 14 42.79 -63.11 -2.20
C PHE A 14 43.67 -63.03 -3.45
N SER A 15 43.91 -64.17 -4.09
CA SER A 15 44.70 -64.27 -5.31
C SER A 15 44.23 -65.44 -6.18
N GLY A 16 43.36 -65.14 -7.15
CA GLY A 16 42.92 -66.09 -8.18
C GLY A 16 41.82 -67.05 -7.74
N ASP A 17 40.77 -66.55 -7.09
CA ASP A 17 39.62 -67.37 -6.67
C ASP A 17 38.29 -66.61 -6.81
N GLY A 18 37.17 -67.33 -6.88
CA GLY A 18 35.83 -66.78 -7.09
C GLY A 18 34.72 -67.78 -6.80
N ALA A 19 33.50 -67.28 -6.59
CA ALA A 19 32.34 -68.11 -6.33
C ALA A 19 31.08 -67.58 -7.02
N SER A 20 30.13 -68.48 -7.28
CA SER A 20 28.77 -68.12 -7.68
C SER A 20 27.95 -67.78 -6.44
N LEU A 21 27.05 -66.80 -6.54
CA LEU A 21 26.23 -66.34 -5.41
C LEU A 21 24.77 -66.69 -5.67
N SER A 22 24.03 -66.96 -4.59
CA SER A 22 22.58 -67.14 -4.68
C SER A 22 21.88 -65.82 -5.03
N LYS A 23 20.70 -65.91 -5.64
CA LYS A 23 19.84 -64.75 -5.93
C LYS A 23 19.15 -64.16 -4.69
N GLY A 24 19.30 -64.82 -3.53
CA GLY A 24 18.68 -64.48 -2.25
C GLY A 24 19.75 -64.22 -1.21
N LEU A 25 20.04 -65.20 -0.34
CA LEU A 25 21.02 -65.09 0.74
C LEU A 25 22.29 -65.91 0.46
N THR A 26 23.46 -65.29 0.55
CA THR A 26 24.74 -66.00 0.60
C THR A 26 25.39 -65.80 1.97
N VAL A 27 25.78 -66.89 2.63
CA VAL A 27 26.43 -66.86 3.94
C VAL A 27 27.90 -67.28 3.79
N PHE A 28 28.82 -66.39 4.16
CA PHE A 28 30.25 -66.63 4.25
C PHE A 28 30.67 -66.80 5.71
N GLU A 29 31.11 -68.00 6.08
CA GLU A 29 31.73 -68.28 7.37
C GLU A 29 33.26 -68.32 7.24
N GLY A 30 33.98 -67.96 8.28
CA GLY A 30 35.44 -68.15 8.34
C GLY A 30 36.00 -67.59 9.64
N GLU A 31 37.21 -67.99 10.03
CA GLU A 31 37.84 -67.47 11.25
C GLU A 31 38.21 -65.98 11.09
N ASN A 32 38.66 -65.33 12.17
CA ASN A 32 39.23 -63.99 12.04
C ASN A 32 40.47 -64.05 11.13
N GLU A 33 40.73 -62.97 10.39
CA GLU A 33 41.84 -62.89 9.42
C GLU A 33 41.72 -63.79 8.16
N SER A 34 40.69 -64.65 8.07
CA SER A 34 40.41 -65.49 6.89
C SER A 34 40.12 -64.74 5.58
N GLY A 35 39.83 -63.44 5.64
CA GLY A 35 39.58 -62.59 4.47
C GLY A 35 38.18 -61.98 4.35
N LYS A 36 37.24 -62.25 5.27
CA LYS A 36 35.85 -61.74 5.21
C LYS A 36 35.77 -60.22 4.95
N THR A 37 36.43 -59.42 5.79
CA THR A 37 36.45 -57.96 5.65
C THR A 37 37.13 -57.51 4.35
N THR A 38 38.14 -58.24 3.88
CA THR A 38 38.82 -57.99 2.59
C THR A 38 37.86 -58.21 1.42
N LEU A 39 37.03 -59.27 1.46
CA LEU A 39 36.03 -59.56 0.43
C LEU A 39 34.88 -58.54 0.44
N MET A 40 34.39 -58.14 1.62
CA MET A 40 33.39 -57.07 1.72
C MET A 40 33.90 -55.78 1.06
N ASN A 41 35.14 -55.40 1.34
CA ASN A 41 35.74 -54.21 0.74
C ASN A 41 35.98 -54.36 -0.77
N PHE A 42 36.25 -55.58 -1.27
CA PHE A 42 36.30 -55.86 -2.70
C PHE A 42 34.95 -55.54 -3.37
N PHE A 43 33.83 -56.05 -2.85
CA PHE A 43 32.50 -55.74 -3.39
C PHE A 43 32.20 -54.24 -3.38
N ARG A 44 32.47 -53.56 -2.26
CA ARG A 44 32.31 -52.09 -2.17
C ARG A 44 33.17 -51.36 -3.20
N ARG A 45 34.41 -51.82 -3.40
CA ARG A 45 35.37 -51.21 -4.33
C ARG A 45 34.99 -51.43 -5.79
N VAL A 46 34.38 -52.55 -6.14
CA VAL A 46 33.90 -52.83 -7.50
C VAL A 46 32.63 -52.04 -7.80
N LEU A 47 31.69 -51.95 -6.85
CA LEU A 47 30.42 -51.25 -7.02
C LEU A 47 30.54 -49.72 -7.07
N PHE A 48 31.53 -49.14 -6.38
CA PHE A 48 31.70 -47.68 -6.29
C PHE A 48 33.13 -47.25 -6.68
N PRO A 49 33.31 -46.46 -7.74
CA PRO A 49 34.61 -45.87 -8.09
C PRO A 49 35.13 -44.89 -7.02
N ARG A 50 36.44 -44.66 -6.96
CA ARG A 50 37.06 -43.70 -6.02
C ARG A 50 36.75 -42.26 -6.41
N GLU A 51 36.31 -41.44 -5.46
CA GLU A 51 36.22 -39.99 -5.63
C GLU A 51 37.63 -39.36 -5.71
N ARG A 52 37.84 -38.42 -6.64
CA ARG A 52 39.15 -37.79 -6.92
C ARG A 52 39.75 -37.00 -5.74
N TYR A 53 39.01 -36.79 -4.64
CA TYR A 53 39.40 -35.86 -3.55
C TYR A 53 39.43 -36.44 -2.14
N THR A 54 39.16 -37.73 -1.92
CA THR A 54 39.31 -38.33 -0.59
C THR A 54 40.76 -38.79 -0.35
N ARG A 55 41.54 -37.99 0.37
CA ARG A 55 42.81 -38.45 0.99
C ARG A 55 42.49 -39.62 1.94
N ASN A 56 43.09 -40.78 1.65
CA ASN A 56 43.01 -42.04 2.39
C ASN A 56 42.84 -41.86 3.91
N ARG A 57 41.79 -42.47 4.47
CA ARG A 57 41.69 -42.79 5.91
C ARG A 57 41.55 -44.30 6.20
N GLY A 58 41.78 -45.18 5.21
CA GLY A 58 41.62 -46.63 5.37
C GLY A 58 42.73 -47.46 4.72
N ASN A 59 42.75 -48.76 5.04
CA ASN A 59 43.66 -49.74 4.44
C ASN A 59 43.44 -49.81 2.92
N ALA A 60 44.52 -49.73 2.14
CA ALA A 60 44.44 -49.79 0.68
C ALA A 60 44.14 -51.19 0.15
N TYR A 61 44.25 -52.25 0.99
CA TYR A 61 44.09 -53.67 0.62
C TYR A 61 44.99 -54.08 -0.56
N GLU A 62 46.26 -53.67 -0.52
CA GLU A 62 47.24 -54.07 -1.53
C GLU A 62 47.43 -55.61 -1.53
N PRO A 63 47.55 -56.25 -2.70
CA PRO A 63 47.68 -57.71 -2.79
C PRO A 63 48.92 -58.23 -2.05
N VAL A 64 48.75 -59.17 -1.12
CA VAL A 64 49.85 -59.73 -0.30
C VAL A 64 50.88 -60.49 -1.15
N LYS A 65 50.43 -61.11 -2.25
CA LYS A 65 51.28 -61.83 -3.22
C LYS A 65 51.86 -60.94 -4.34
N GLY A 66 51.66 -59.63 -4.28
CA GLY A 66 52.04 -58.68 -5.33
C GLY A 66 51.10 -58.70 -6.55
N GLY A 67 51.07 -57.62 -7.33
CA GLY A 67 50.20 -57.47 -8.52
C GLY A 67 49.31 -56.22 -8.47
N LYS A 68 48.61 -55.93 -9.57
CA LYS A 68 47.61 -54.86 -9.61
C LYS A 68 46.29 -55.37 -9.04
N GLN A 69 45.68 -54.58 -8.15
CA GLN A 69 44.34 -54.89 -7.64
C GLN A 69 43.38 -55.17 -8.78
N GLY A 70 42.65 -56.27 -8.71
CA GLY A 70 41.69 -56.57 -9.75
C GLY A 70 40.79 -57.74 -9.48
N GLY A 71 39.81 -57.86 -10.35
CA GLY A 71 38.74 -58.84 -10.29
C GLY A 71 37.54 -58.35 -11.09
N HIS A 72 36.53 -59.20 -11.18
CA HIS A 72 35.27 -58.84 -11.83
C HIS A 72 34.08 -59.38 -11.05
N VAL A 73 32.96 -58.69 -11.21
CA VAL A 73 31.67 -59.05 -10.62
C VAL A 73 30.64 -59.02 -11.74
N ARG A 74 29.95 -60.13 -11.97
CA ARG A 74 28.83 -60.18 -12.91
C ARG A 74 27.54 -59.82 -12.18
N ILE A 75 26.88 -58.77 -12.63
CA ILE A 75 25.61 -58.30 -12.07
C ILE A 75 24.47 -58.44 -13.07
N ARG A 76 23.26 -58.60 -12.56
CA ARG A 76 22.01 -58.53 -13.30
C ARG A 76 21.09 -57.49 -12.65
N MET A 77 20.63 -56.51 -13.42
CA MET A 77 19.68 -55.49 -12.97
C MET A 77 18.26 -56.04 -12.92
N GLU A 78 17.34 -55.32 -12.29
CA GLU A 78 15.92 -55.67 -12.27
C GLU A 78 15.26 -55.58 -13.66
N SER A 79 15.74 -54.67 -14.51
CA SER A 79 15.35 -54.57 -15.93
C SER A 79 15.64 -55.84 -16.74
N GLY A 80 16.48 -56.74 -16.22
CA GLY A 80 16.98 -57.93 -16.89
C GLY A 80 18.34 -57.77 -17.55
N ASP A 81 18.87 -56.53 -17.62
CA ASP A 81 20.18 -56.24 -18.19
C ASP A 81 21.32 -56.86 -17.36
N GLU A 82 22.30 -57.45 -18.03
CA GLU A 82 23.49 -58.01 -17.38
C GLU A 82 24.73 -57.16 -17.68
N TYR A 83 25.54 -56.91 -16.65
CA TYR A 83 26.77 -56.16 -16.76
C TYR A 83 27.93 -56.91 -16.09
N LEU A 84 29.12 -56.73 -16.65
CA LEU A 84 30.38 -57.14 -16.05
C LEU A 84 31.08 -55.90 -15.48
N LEU A 85 31.19 -55.82 -14.16
CA LEU A 85 31.92 -54.77 -13.46
C LEU A 85 33.35 -55.23 -13.22
N LEU A 86 34.33 -54.51 -13.76
CA LEU A 86 35.76 -54.85 -13.65
C LEU A 86 36.51 -53.84 -12.77
N LEU A 87 37.38 -54.36 -11.92
CA LEU A 87 38.38 -53.59 -11.19
C LEU A 87 39.75 -53.84 -11.83
N ASP A 88 40.41 -52.76 -12.29
CA ASP A 88 41.80 -52.79 -12.76
C ASP A 88 42.60 -51.65 -12.12
N GLY A 89 43.36 -52.01 -11.10
CA GLY A 89 44.13 -51.10 -10.26
C GLY A 89 43.26 -50.05 -9.58
N ALA A 90 43.41 -48.79 -10.00
CA ALA A 90 42.68 -47.67 -9.43
C ALA A 90 41.32 -47.40 -10.11
N LYS A 91 41.05 -48.00 -11.27
CA LYS A 91 39.89 -47.71 -12.11
C LYS A 91 38.84 -48.82 -12.07
N ASN A 92 37.60 -48.41 -12.26
CA ASN A 92 36.44 -49.28 -12.38
C ASN A 92 35.91 -49.20 -13.81
N PHE A 93 35.62 -50.34 -14.43
CA PHE A 93 35.07 -50.43 -15.77
C PHE A 93 33.75 -51.19 -15.76
N ILE A 94 32.90 -50.90 -16.73
CA ILE A 94 31.64 -51.61 -16.99
C ILE A 94 31.64 -52.14 -18.42
N SER A 95 31.21 -53.38 -18.60
CA SER A 95 31.11 -54.02 -19.91
C SER A 95 29.85 -54.87 -20.05
N ALA A 96 29.40 -55.09 -21.28
CA ALA A 96 28.36 -56.07 -21.59
C ALA A 96 28.86 -57.52 -21.37
N PRO A 97 27.97 -58.52 -21.16
CA PRO A 97 28.36 -59.88 -20.75
C PRO A 97 29.21 -60.62 -21.79
N ASN A 98 29.14 -60.19 -23.05
CA ASN A 98 29.89 -60.72 -24.20
C ASN A 98 31.25 -60.03 -24.42
N GLY A 99 31.59 -58.99 -23.63
CA GLY A 99 32.88 -58.29 -23.67
C GLY A 99 33.08 -57.34 -24.86
N SER A 100 32.03 -56.98 -25.61
CA SER A 100 32.16 -56.19 -26.85
C SER A 100 32.35 -54.68 -26.64
N GLU A 101 31.92 -54.13 -25.50
CA GLU A 101 32.05 -52.70 -25.17
C GLU A 101 32.51 -52.56 -23.71
N THR A 102 33.66 -51.91 -23.48
CA THR A 102 34.19 -51.66 -22.13
C THR A 102 34.37 -50.16 -21.94
N ALA A 103 33.67 -49.57 -20.96
CA ALA A 103 33.74 -48.15 -20.64
C ALA A 103 34.15 -47.94 -19.17
N GLU A 104 34.72 -46.78 -18.85
CA GLU A 104 34.98 -46.40 -17.46
C GLU A 104 33.63 -46.19 -16.73
N MET A 105 33.46 -46.77 -15.55
CA MET A 105 32.19 -46.79 -14.83
C MET A 105 31.80 -45.37 -14.35
N PRO A 106 30.61 -44.86 -14.69
CA PRO A 106 30.16 -43.54 -14.21
C PRO A 106 30.00 -43.50 -12.68
N MET A 107 30.36 -42.38 -12.06
CA MET A 107 30.21 -42.18 -10.60
C MET A 107 28.78 -42.35 -10.09
N ASN A 108 27.78 -42.06 -10.93
CA ASN A 108 26.36 -42.09 -10.56
C ASN A 108 25.64 -43.35 -11.09
N PHE A 109 26.36 -44.40 -11.47
CA PHE A 109 25.78 -45.61 -12.07
C PHE A 109 24.66 -46.23 -11.21
N LEU A 110 24.85 -46.29 -9.88
CA LEU A 110 23.87 -46.86 -8.94
C LEU A 110 22.88 -45.83 -8.37
N SER A 111 22.84 -44.59 -8.90
CA SER A 111 22.01 -43.46 -8.42
C SER A 111 22.21 -43.04 -6.94
N ILE A 112 23.04 -43.76 -6.18
CA ILE A 112 23.47 -43.45 -4.83
C ILE A 112 24.98 -43.28 -4.76
N ASN A 113 25.46 -42.50 -3.79
CA ASN A 113 26.88 -42.42 -3.49
C ASN A 113 27.28 -43.53 -2.51
N ARG A 114 28.60 -43.67 -2.32
CA ARG A 114 29.17 -44.68 -1.44
C ARG A 114 28.74 -44.52 0.02
N ASP A 115 28.66 -43.29 0.53
CA ASP A 115 28.32 -43.04 1.93
C ASP A 115 26.87 -43.45 2.26
N ILE A 116 25.93 -43.25 1.33
CA ILE A 116 24.55 -43.73 1.44
C ILE A 116 24.51 -45.27 1.37
N TYR A 117 25.30 -45.88 0.47
CA TYR A 117 25.38 -47.33 0.40
C TYR A 117 25.93 -47.93 1.70
N GLU A 118 27.00 -47.35 2.26
CA GLU A 118 27.62 -47.83 3.51
C GLU A 118 26.76 -47.57 4.75
N SER A 119 25.84 -46.60 4.73
CA SER A 119 24.94 -46.34 5.87
C SER A 119 23.66 -47.19 5.86
N VAL A 120 23.15 -47.56 4.67
CA VAL A 120 21.87 -48.27 4.52
C VAL A 120 22.04 -49.73 4.08
N PHE A 121 22.92 -50.00 3.11
CA PHE A 121 23.05 -51.30 2.45
C PHE A 121 24.23 -52.14 2.95
N ALA A 122 25.21 -51.52 3.61
CA ALA A 122 26.27 -52.25 4.29
C ALA A 122 26.16 -52.04 5.81
N MET A 123 26.11 -53.13 6.58
CA MET A 123 25.87 -53.08 8.02
C MET A 123 26.88 -53.95 8.76
N GLY A 124 27.61 -53.37 9.71
CA GLY A 124 28.41 -54.10 10.68
C GLY A 124 27.94 -53.89 12.12
N LEU A 125 28.61 -54.55 13.06
CA LEU A 125 28.31 -54.44 14.50
C LEU A 125 28.32 -53.01 15.10
N PRO A 126 29.18 -52.06 14.65
CA PRO A 126 29.14 -50.67 15.12
C PRO A 126 27.93 -49.90 14.60
N ASP A 127 27.44 -50.25 13.41
CA ASP A 127 26.34 -49.56 12.73
C ASP A 127 24.98 -49.90 13.36
N MET A 128 24.94 -51.00 14.11
CA MET A 128 23.76 -51.51 14.81
C MET A 128 23.40 -50.74 16.09
N GLN A 129 24.12 -49.67 16.46
CA GLN A 129 23.98 -49.05 17.78
C GLN A 129 23.30 -47.67 17.79
N SER A 130 22.94 -47.10 16.63
CA SER A 130 22.20 -45.83 16.57
C SER A 130 21.49 -45.59 15.23
N LEU A 131 20.40 -44.81 15.26
CA LEU A 131 19.76 -44.23 14.05
C LEU A 131 20.44 -42.93 13.56
N ALA A 132 21.41 -42.39 14.30
CA ALA A 132 22.04 -41.10 13.99
C ALA A 132 22.62 -41.01 12.54
N PRO A 133 23.27 -42.05 11.98
CA PRO A 133 23.73 -42.02 10.58
C PRO A 133 22.58 -41.89 9.56
N LEU A 134 21.40 -42.43 9.89
CA LEU A 134 20.20 -42.41 9.05
C LEU A 134 19.46 -41.07 9.13
N ASN A 135 19.66 -40.30 10.21
CA ASN A 135 19.11 -38.95 10.40
C ASN A 135 19.98 -37.84 9.81
N SER A 136 20.99 -38.17 9.00
CA SER A 136 21.69 -37.15 8.22
C SER A 136 20.73 -36.47 7.22
N SER A 137 20.85 -35.15 7.06
CA SER A 137 19.90 -34.31 6.33
C SER A 137 19.65 -34.77 4.89
N ASP A 138 20.67 -35.31 4.23
CA ASP A 138 20.58 -35.81 2.85
C ASP A 138 19.90 -37.19 2.76
N VAL A 139 20.09 -38.06 3.76
CA VAL A 139 19.50 -39.41 3.81
C VAL A 139 18.02 -39.30 4.15
N ALA A 140 17.67 -38.59 5.22
CA ALA A 140 16.29 -38.38 5.66
C ALA A 140 15.44 -37.71 4.55
N ALA A 141 15.95 -36.62 3.94
CA ALA A 141 15.20 -35.88 2.91
C ALA A 141 14.87 -36.74 1.68
N ARG A 142 15.76 -37.63 1.26
CA ARG A 142 15.54 -38.53 0.11
C ARG A 142 14.59 -39.68 0.44
N PHE A 143 14.65 -40.19 1.66
CA PHE A 143 13.69 -41.20 2.13
C PHE A 143 12.27 -40.64 2.23
N PHE A 144 12.09 -39.43 2.77
CA PHE A 144 10.79 -38.77 2.79
C PHE A 144 10.26 -38.50 1.37
N ALA A 145 11.12 -38.09 0.43
CA ALA A 145 10.73 -37.87 -0.96
C ALA A 145 10.34 -39.18 -1.67
N ALA A 146 11.04 -40.29 -1.40
CA ALA A 146 10.71 -41.61 -1.92
C ALA A 146 9.40 -42.18 -1.32
N GLY A 147 9.13 -41.94 -0.03
CA GLY A 147 7.86 -42.34 0.61
C GLY A 147 6.65 -41.53 0.16
N ALA A 148 6.86 -40.25 -0.22
CA ALA A 148 5.81 -39.34 -0.69
C ALA A 148 5.59 -39.36 -2.22
N GLY A 149 6.40 -40.11 -2.99
CA GLY A 149 6.31 -40.17 -4.46
C GLY A 149 6.81 -38.90 -5.18
N LEU A 150 7.59 -38.04 -4.50
CA LEU A 150 8.03 -36.73 -4.98
C LEU A 150 9.37 -36.76 -5.75
N GLY A 151 9.96 -37.94 -5.95
CA GLY A 151 11.23 -38.09 -6.68
C GLY A 151 12.42 -37.47 -5.94
N SER A 152 13.25 -36.69 -6.63
CA SER A 152 14.51 -36.12 -6.12
C SER A 152 14.39 -34.72 -5.47
N ALA A 153 13.19 -34.14 -5.39
CA ALA A 153 12.98 -32.79 -4.85
C ALA A 153 12.99 -32.76 -3.32
N SER A 154 13.89 -31.96 -2.71
CA SER A 154 14.04 -31.89 -1.25
C SER A 154 13.16 -30.79 -0.63
N LEU A 155 12.01 -31.17 -0.07
CA LEU A 155 11.13 -30.30 0.71
C LEU A 155 11.86 -29.50 1.83
N PRO A 156 12.84 -30.07 2.57
CA PRO A 156 13.54 -29.32 3.62
C PRO A 156 14.30 -28.10 3.10
N LYS A 157 14.96 -28.18 1.93
CA LYS A 157 15.70 -27.04 1.36
C LYS A 157 14.75 -25.91 0.96
N LEU A 158 13.58 -26.26 0.44
CA LEU A 158 12.55 -25.28 0.08
C LEU A 158 12.00 -24.58 1.33
N MET A 159 11.74 -25.33 2.41
CA MET A 159 11.32 -24.77 3.70
C MET A 159 12.34 -23.77 4.27
N THR A 160 13.63 -24.13 4.28
CA THR A 160 14.70 -23.23 4.73
C THR A 160 14.80 -21.97 3.85
N SER A 161 14.59 -22.09 2.53
CA SER A 161 14.61 -20.93 1.63
C SER A 161 13.43 -19.98 1.86
N LEU A 162 12.23 -20.51 2.12
CA LEU A 162 11.04 -19.72 2.44
C LEU A 162 11.20 -19.01 3.79
N GLU A 163 11.76 -19.69 4.80
CA GLU A 163 12.05 -19.09 6.11
C GLU A 163 13.09 -17.97 6.02
N ALA A 164 14.15 -18.14 5.22
CA ALA A 164 15.13 -17.08 4.99
C ALA A 164 14.48 -15.85 4.34
N ARG A 165 13.66 -16.07 3.31
CA ARG A 165 12.94 -15.00 2.61
C ARG A 165 11.92 -14.30 3.49
N GLN A 166 11.20 -15.05 4.32
CA GLN A 166 10.25 -14.52 5.29
C GLN A 166 10.96 -13.57 6.28
N ASN A 167 12.11 -13.97 6.82
CA ASN A 167 12.90 -13.17 7.77
C ASN A 167 13.56 -11.94 7.14
N GLU A 168 13.89 -11.98 5.85
CA GLU A 168 14.38 -10.84 5.06
C GLU A 168 13.29 -9.77 4.92
N LEU A 169 12.04 -10.19 4.69
CA LEU A 169 10.91 -9.28 4.51
C LEU A 169 10.40 -8.71 5.83
N TYR A 170 10.17 -9.55 6.85
CA TYR A 170 9.77 -9.11 8.19
C TYR A 170 10.25 -10.07 9.28
N ARG A 171 10.87 -9.49 10.31
CA ARG A 171 11.36 -10.22 11.48
C ARG A 171 10.78 -9.61 12.77
N PRO A 172 10.07 -10.39 13.61
CA PRO A 172 9.55 -9.90 14.89
C PRO A 172 10.70 -9.54 15.86
N GLY A 173 10.74 -8.30 16.36
CA GLY A 173 11.66 -7.85 17.41
C GLY A 173 12.50 -6.60 17.08
N ASN A 174 13.34 -6.17 18.03
CA ASN A 174 14.08 -4.88 18.08
C ASN A 174 15.25 -4.72 17.08
N ALA A 175 15.23 -5.38 15.93
CA ALA A 175 16.20 -5.14 14.88
C ALA A 175 15.63 -4.16 13.84
N ARG A 176 15.66 -2.86 14.16
CA ARG A 176 15.25 -1.75 13.26
C ARG A 176 15.96 -1.75 11.89
N SER A 177 17.04 -2.53 11.73
CA SER A 177 17.96 -2.42 10.58
C SER A 177 18.00 -3.61 9.61
N VAL A 178 17.27 -4.72 9.82
CA VAL A 178 17.55 -5.96 9.06
C VAL A 178 16.42 -6.37 8.09
N SER A 179 15.17 -6.02 8.35
CA SER A 179 14.04 -6.43 7.48
C SER A 179 13.42 -5.25 6.75
N ALA A 180 12.98 -5.49 5.51
CA ALA A 180 12.43 -4.46 4.62
C ALA A 180 11.23 -3.73 5.25
N VAL A 181 10.29 -4.48 5.86
CA VAL A 181 9.10 -3.91 6.51
C VAL A 181 9.47 -3.04 7.71
N ASN A 182 10.42 -3.47 8.56
CA ASN A 182 10.83 -2.68 9.73
C ASN A 182 11.55 -1.39 9.34
N GLN A 183 12.34 -1.40 8.25
CA GLN A 183 12.99 -0.20 7.73
C GLN A 183 11.96 0.79 7.16
N LEU A 184 10.97 0.31 6.42
CA LEU A 184 9.88 1.14 5.88
C LEU A 184 9.01 1.75 6.99
N LEU A 185 8.69 0.99 8.04
CA LEU A 185 7.99 1.51 9.23
C LEU A 185 8.81 2.58 9.98
N ALA A 186 10.13 2.45 10.05
CA ALA A 186 10.99 3.46 10.65
C ALA A 186 11.03 4.74 9.80
N SER A 187 11.15 4.59 8.47
CA SER A 187 11.09 5.69 7.51
C SER A 187 9.76 6.44 7.58
N LEU A 188 8.64 5.71 7.67
CA LEU A 188 7.31 6.31 7.77
C LEU A 188 7.16 7.16 9.04
N ASN A 189 7.68 6.67 10.18
CA ASN A 189 7.69 7.44 11.44
C ASN A 189 8.57 8.69 11.38
N ASP A 190 9.69 8.65 10.67
CA ASP A 190 10.56 9.82 10.48
C ASP A 190 9.86 10.90 9.62
N VAL A 191 9.27 10.48 8.50
CA VAL A 191 8.49 11.36 7.62
C VAL A 191 7.28 11.95 8.37
N ASP A 192 6.54 11.16 9.13
CA ASP A 192 5.44 11.65 9.97
C ASP A 192 5.92 12.66 11.03
N GLY A 193 7.11 12.45 11.61
CA GLY A 193 7.75 13.41 12.52
C GLY A 193 8.08 14.74 11.85
N ARG A 194 8.65 14.69 10.63
CA ARG A 194 8.98 15.87 9.82
C ARG A 194 7.71 16.63 9.39
N ILE A 195 6.64 15.93 9.03
CA ILE A 195 5.34 16.54 8.72
C ILE A 195 4.79 17.28 9.94
N ARG A 196 4.79 16.67 11.12
CA ARG A 196 4.31 17.33 12.36
C ARG A 196 5.07 18.63 12.66
N ALA A 197 6.39 18.63 12.48
CA ALA A 197 7.21 19.83 12.68
C ALA A 197 6.80 20.98 11.74
N ILE A 198 6.46 20.70 10.48
CA ILE A 198 5.96 21.72 9.54
C ILE A 198 4.55 22.20 9.92
N TRP A 199 3.69 21.31 10.41
CA TRP A 199 2.35 21.71 10.88
C TRP A 199 2.41 22.65 12.09
N GLU A 200 3.34 22.44 13.02
CA GLU A 200 3.61 23.39 14.12
C GLU A 200 4.11 24.75 13.60
N GLN A 201 4.96 24.76 12.57
CA GLN A 201 5.42 25.99 11.92
C GLN A 201 4.29 26.73 11.17
N ASN A 202 3.36 26.00 10.52
CA ASN A 202 2.19 26.57 9.86
C ASN A 202 1.19 27.19 10.85
N GLY A 203 1.10 26.68 12.08
CA GLY A 203 0.37 27.32 13.17
C GLY A 203 0.93 28.72 13.50
N ALA A 204 2.25 28.82 13.64
CA ALA A 204 2.94 30.09 13.85
C ALA A 204 2.82 31.06 12.65
N TRP A 205 2.74 30.54 11.41
CA TRP A 205 2.47 31.35 10.22
C TRP A 205 1.10 32.02 10.26
N SER A 206 0.05 31.30 10.67
CA SER A 206 -1.30 31.87 10.77
C SER A 206 -1.36 33.01 11.79
N GLU A 207 -0.67 32.84 12.92
CA GLU A 207 -0.58 33.87 13.97
C GLU A 207 0.17 35.12 13.47
N LYS A 208 1.33 34.93 12.81
CA LYS A 208 2.12 36.02 12.20
C LYS A 208 1.38 36.75 11.07
N LYS A 209 0.61 36.02 10.26
CA LYS A 209 -0.23 36.61 9.20
C LYS A 209 -1.37 37.43 9.74
N GLN A 210 -1.96 37.01 10.87
CA GLN A 210 -2.98 37.79 11.56
C GLN A 210 -2.39 39.06 12.17
N THR A 211 -1.21 38.98 12.81
CA THR A 211 -0.51 40.17 13.33
C THR A 211 -0.12 41.14 12.22
N LEU A 212 0.29 40.64 11.04
CA LEU A 212 0.59 41.48 9.88
C LEU A 212 -0.66 42.27 9.43
N ARG A 213 -1.83 41.62 9.36
CA ARG A 213 -3.09 42.29 9.02
C ARG A 213 -3.50 43.33 10.06
N ASP A 214 -3.30 43.04 11.35
CA ASP A 214 -3.60 43.98 12.42
C ASP A 214 -2.65 45.20 12.39
N MET A 215 -1.37 44.99 12.06
CA MET A 215 -0.39 46.06 11.82
C MET A 215 -0.73 46.90 10.58
N GLU A 216 -1.23 46.28 9.51
CA GLU A 216 -1.69 47.00 8.31
C GLU A 216 -2.88 47.90 8.60
N ARG A 217 -3.88 47.39 9.33
CA ARG A 217 -5.05 48.17 9.73
C ARG A 217 -4.65 49.37 10.60
N THR A 218 -3.82 49.13 11.61
CA THR A 218 -3.36 50.20 12.52
C THR A 218 -2.50 51.24 11.80
N LEU A 219 -1.66 50.83 10.84
CA LEU A 219 -0.90 51.76 10.00
C LEU A 219 -1.84 52.64 9.16
N GLU A 220 -2.90 52.08 8.59
CA GLU A 220 -3.86 52.82 7.76
C GLU A 220 -4.68 53.81 8.60
N GLU A 221 -5.14 53.41 9.78
CA GLU A 221 -5.81 54.28 10.76
C GLU A 221 -4.92 55.47 11.16
N LYS A 222 -3.64 55.20 11.42
CA LYS A 222 -2.65 56.23 11.81
C LYS A 222 -2.29 57.15 10.65
N LYS A 223 -2.19 56.65 9.41
CA LYS A 223 -2.01 57.48 8.20
C LYS A 223 -3.21 58.38 7.92
N ALA A 224 -4.43 57.89 8.12
CA ALA A 224 -5.63 58.70 7.97
C ALA A 224 -5.68 59.83 9.03
N ALA A 225 -5.33 59.52 10.29
CA ALA A 225 -5.22 60.52 11.34
C ALA A 225 -4.11 61.56 11.05
N LEU A 226 -2.97 61.13 10.49
CA LEU A 226 -1.88 62.00 10.07
C LEU A 226 -2.33 62.96 8.95
N ALA A 227 -3.06 62.46 7.96
CA ALA A 227 -3.58 63.27 6.85
C ALA A 227 -4.53 64.37 7.37
N ALA A 228 -5.45 64.03 8.27
CA ALA A 228 -6.36 64.99 8.88
C ALA A 228 -5.64 66.07 9.71
N LEU A 229 -4.59 65.69 10.45
CA LEU A 229 -3.76 66.65 11.19
C LEU A 229 -2.98 67.59 10.25
N LYS A 230 -2.40 67.06 9.16
CA LYS A 230 -1.68 67.86 8.14
C LYS A 230 -2.60 68.84 7.43
N GLU A 231 -3.83 68.44 7.11
CA GLU A 231 -4.84 69.32 6.52
C GLU A 231 -5.21 70.48 7.46
N ARG A 232 -5.43 70.18 8.76
CA ARG A 232 -5.68 71.21 9.77
C ARG A 232 -4.49 72.14 9.96
N LEU A 233 -3.27 71.60 10.00
CA LEU A 233 -2.04 72.41 10.09
C LEU A 233 -1.90 73.36 8.88
N GLY A 234 -2.18 72.87 7.67
CA GLY A 234 -2.15 73.70 6.45
C GLY A 234 -3.16 74.86 6.50
N THR A 235 -4.34 74.63 7.07
CA THR A 235 -5.36 75.68 7.27
C THR A 235 -4.88 76.73 8.29
N LEU A 236 -4.28 76.30 9.40
CA LEU A 236 -3.73 77.20 10.43
C LEU A 236 -2.54 78.02 9.92
N ASP A 237 -1.64 77.43 9.12
CA ASP A 237 -0.51 78.12 8.48
C ASP A 237 -0.97 79.20 7.49
N LEU A 238 -2.05 78.95 6.73
CA LEU A 238 -2.66 79.95 5.84
C LEU A 238 -3.31 81.09 6.63
N MET A 239 -3.95 80.80 7.76
CA MET A 239 -4.52 81.80 8.66
C MET A 239 -3.45 82.70 9.31
N GLU A 240 -2.32 82.15 9.75
CA GLU A 240 -1.19 82.95 10.26
C GLU A 240 -0.63 83.89 9.19
N LYS A 241 -0.44 83.41 7.95
CA LYS A 241 0.07 84.21 6.83
C LYS A 241 -0.89 85.32 6.37
N GLY A 242 -2.20 85.08 6.41
CA GLY A 242 -3.23 86.03 5.98
C GLY A 242 -3.62 87.10 7.02
N ARG A 243 -3.18 86.97 8.27
CA ARG A 243 -3.65 87.78 9.41
C ARG A 243 -3.31 89.28 9.28
N ALA A 244 -2.13 89.60 8.77
CA ALA A 244 -1.68 90.99 8.61
C ALA A 244 -2.48 91.73 7.53
N ALA A 245 -2.68 91.07 6.37
CA ALA A 245 -3.50 91.59 5.27
C ALA A 245 -4.96 91.78 5.68
N TRP A 246 -5.51 90.86 6.48
CA TRP A 246 -6.86 90.99 7.05
C TRP A 246 -7.00 92.23 7.95
N GLY A 247 -6.02 92.48 8.84
CA GLY A 247 -6.01 93.65 9.70
C GLY A 247 -5.93 94.98 8.93
N ALA A 248 -5.09 95.04 7.89
CA ALA A 248 -4.96 96.19 7.01
C ALA A 248 -6.28 96.49 6.27
N LEU A 249 -6.94 95.45 5.73
CA LEU A 249 -8.21 95.58 5.02
C LEU A 249 -9.33 96.16 5.89
N THR A 250 -9.41 95.75 7.17
CA THR A 250 -10.40 96.31 8.12
C THR A 250 -10.17 97.79 8.41
N GLU A 251 -8.92 98.24 8.50
CA GLU A 251 -8.60 99.65 8.78
C GLU A 251 -8.78 100.55 7.54
N ILE A 252 -8.44 100.06 6.35
CA ILE A 252 -8.69 100.76 5.07
C ILE A 252 -10.20 100.98 4.86
N ARG A 253 -11.03 99.97 5.12
CA ARG A 253 -12.50 100.08 5.03
C ARG A 253 -13.09 101.10 6.01
N ARG A 254 -12.51 101.20 7.21
CA ARG A 254 -12.90 102.21 8.21
C ARG A 254 -12.62 103.63 7.70
N LYS A 255 -11.43 103.88 7.14
CA LYS A 255 -11.01 105.19 6.59
C LYS A 255 -11.78 105.59 5.34
N LEU A 256 -12.11 104.66 4.45
CA LEU A 256 -12.96 104.91 3.27
C LEU A 256 -14.39 105.34 3.65
N GLY A 257 -14.90 104.86 4.80
CA GLY A 257 -16.20 105.27 5.34
C GLY A 257 -16.27 106.75 5.75
N GLU A 258 -15.14 107.34 6.15
CA GLU A 258 -15.03 108.74 6.61
C GLU A 258 -15.00 109.77 5.45
N LEU A 259 -14.82 109.34 4.19
CA LEU A 259 -14.62 110.18 2.99
C LEU A 259 -15.77 110.09 1.95
N SER A 260 -17.00 109.82 2.41
CA SER A 260 -18.13 109.43 1.55
C SER A 260 -18.78 110.57 0.73
N ASP A 261 -18.62 111.84 1.12
CA ASP A 261 -19.37 112.99 0.56
C ASP A 261 -18.54 114.00 -0.29
N LEU A 262 -17.64 113.53 -1.17
CA LEU A 262 -16.82 114.40 -2.06
C LEU A 262 -17.38 114.51 -3.50
N HIS A 263 -17.36 115.74 -4.06
CA HIS A 263 -17.77 116.04 -5.45
C HIS A 263 -16.69 115.57 -6.47
N PRO A 264 -17.04 115.06 -7.67
CA PRO A 264 -16.06 114.55 -8.63
C PRO A 264 -15.05 115.60 -9.12
N PHE A 265 -13.76 115.25 -9.12
CA PHE A 265 -12.66 116.13 -9.55
C PHE A 265 -12.06 115.69 -10.91
N PRO A 266 -11.73 116.62 -11.85
CA PRO A 266 -11.18 116.27 -13.17
C PRO A 266 -9.73 115.77 -13.11
N GLU A 267 -9.36 114.78 -13.94
CA GLU A 267 -7.99 114.24 -13.96
C GLU A 267 -6.95 115.25 -14.51
N ASP A 268 -5.78 115.33 -13.84
CA ASP A 268 -4.63 116.20 -14.14
C ASP A 268 -4.92 117.71 -14.27
N GLY A 269 -5.93 118.20 -13.57
CA GLY A 269 -6.38 119.60 -13.71
C GLY A 269 -5.34 120.67 -13.36
N ILE A 270 -4.42 120.43 -12.41
CA ILE A 270 -3.46 121.46 -11.95
C ILE A 270 -2.33 121.68 -13.00
N ALA A 271 -1.80 120.61 -13.58
CA ALA A 271 -0.72 120.70 -14.58
C ALA A 271 -1.19 121.21 -15.95
N ARG A 272 -2.49 121.09 -16.24
CA ARG A 272 -3.11 121.60 -17.47
C ARG A 272 -3.20 123.13 -17.49
N LEU A 273 -3.38 123.76 -16.35
CA LEU A 273 -3.60 125.20 -16.25
C LEU A 273 -2.31 126.02 -16.41
N GLU A 274 -1.17 125.53 -15.91
CA GLU A 274 0.14 126.21 -16.03
C GLU A 274 0.76 126.11 -17.44
N ARG A 275 0.44 125.06 -18.21
CA ARG A 275 0.98 124.84 -19.57
C ARG A 275 0.28 125.65 -20.67
N LEU A 276 -0.95 126.12 -20.43
CA LEU A 276 -1.73 126.84 -21.44
C LEU A 276 -1.28 128.30 -21.60
N ASP A 277 -0.77 128.94 -20.54
CA ASP A 277 -0.37 130.36 -20.54
C ASP A 277 0.98 130.62 -21.26
N GLU A 278 1.97 129.75 -21.09
CA GLU A 278 3.29 129.88 -21.76
C GLU A 278 3.24 129.55 -23.26
N ASN A 279 2.33 128.67 -23.69
CA ASN A 279 2.27 128.19 -25.07
C ASN A 279 1.74 129.28 -26.03
N ARG A 280 0.87 130.16 -25.54
CA ARG A 280 0.18 131.20 -26.32
C ARG A 280 1.11 132.23 -26.98
N GLN A 281 2.22 132.61 -26.33
CA GLN A 281 3.12 133.67 -26.84
C GLN A 281 4.13 133.19 -27.89
N ARG A 282 4.41 131.88 -27.96
CA ARG A 282 5.44 131.28 -28.82
C ARG A 282 4.94 130.96 -30.23
N LEU A 283 3.67 130.57 -30.36
CA LEU A 283 3.10 129.99 -31.58
C LEU A 283 2.85 131.01 -32.70
N ALA A 284 2.58 132.28 -32.35
CA ALA A 284 2.26 133.33 -33.33
C ALA A 284 3.38 133.66 -34.35
N LYS A 285 4.65 133.37 -34.03
CA LYS A 285 5.82 133.70 -34.90
C LYS A 285 6.24 132.58 -35.85
N GLN A 286 5.81 131.35 -35.63
CA GLN A 286 6.34 130.17 -36.32
C GLN A 286 5.45 129.69 -37.50
N VAL A 287 4.14 129.98 -37.47
CA VAL A 287 3.15 129.64 -38.53
C VAL A 287 3.56 130.13 -39.93
N ALA A 288 4.06 131.36 -40.05
CA ALA A 288 4.23 132.03 -41.34
C ALA A 288 5.34 131.46 -42.24
N ARG A 289 6.23 130.60 -41.71
CA ARG A 289 7.40 130.08 -42.43
C ARG A 289 7.18 128.69 -43.04
N VAL A 290 6.23 127.92 -42.52
CA VAL A 290 6.12 126.48 -42.82
C VAL A 290 5.14 126.17 -43.97
N GLU A 291 4.27 127.11 -44.32
CA GLU A 291 3.29 126.96 -45.41
C GLU A 291 3.90 126.81 -46.81
N GLU A 292 5.13 127.31 -47.01
CA GLU A 292 5.79 127.33 -48.33
C GLU A 292 6.45 125.98 -48.69
N GLU A 293 6.93 125.22 -47.70
CA GLU A 293 7.57 123.89 -47.88
C GLU A 293 6.56 122.77 -48.17
N LEU A 294 5.29 122.96 -47.80
CA LEU A 294 4.27 121.93 -47.85
C LEU A 294 3.86 121.53 -49.28
N ASN A 295 3.68 122.52 -50.15
CA ASN A 295 3.11 122.32 -51.48
C ASN A 295 3.99 121.49 -52.42
N ALA A 296 5.31 121.46 -52.21
CA ALA A 296 6.24 120.74 -53.08
C ALA A 296 6.20 119.21 -52.87
N ARG A 297 5.96 118.74 -51.64
CA ARG A 297 6.01 117.31 -51.29
C ARG A 297 4.75 116.54 -51.72
N GLU A 298 3.60 117.21 -51.78
CA GLU A 298 2.30 116.61 -52.15
C GLU A 298 2.20 116.09 -53.59
N SER A 299 3.08 116.54 -54.48
CA SER A 299 3.10 116.10 -55.87
C SER A 299 3.80 114.74 -56.06
N GLN A 300 4.82 114.42 -55.25
CA GLN A 300 5.59 113.18 -55.35
C GLN A 300 4.83 111.96 -54.78
N LEU A 301 3.95 112.19 -53.81
CA LEU A 301 3.16 111.13 -53.17
C LEU A 301 2.17 110.44 -54.12
N ARG A 302 1.55 111.19 -55.04
CA ARG A 302 0.47 110.69 -55.92
C ARG A 302 0.93 109.67 -56.97
N GLU A 303 2.21 109.66 -57.32
CA GLU A 303 2.77 108.76 -58.35
C GLU A 303 3.04 107.35 -57.80
N LEU A 304 3.47 107.25 -56.54
CA LEU A 304 3.77 105.97 -55.87
C LEU A 304 2.51 105.24 -55.37
N GLU A 305 1.43 105.96 -55.09
CA GLU A 305 0.15 105.39 -54.63
C GLU A 305 -0.63 104.64 -55.73
N GLY A 306 -0.25 104.79 -57.01
CA GLY A 306 -0.95 104.20 -58.17
C GLY A 306 -0.45 102.82 -58.62
N ASP A 307 0.47 102.17 -57.90
CA ASP A 307 1.10 100.91 -58.32
C ASP A 307 0.21 99.68 -58.06
N PRO A 308 -0.01 98.78 -59.04
CA PRO A 308 -0.88 97.61 -58.88
C PRO A 308 -0.48 96.62 -57.78
N LEU A 309 0.81 96.56 -57.40
CA LEU A 309 1.29 95.65 -56.35
C LEU A 309 0.89 96.09 -54.93
N MET A 310 0.35 97.30 -54.75
CA MET A 310 -0.09 97.80 -53.45
C MET A 310 -1.25 96.99 -52.86
N VAL A 311 -2.01 96.26 -53.67
CA VAL A 311 -3.11 95.39 -53.24
C VAL A 311 -2.62 94.23 -52.36
N CYS A 312 -1.37 93.77 -52.52
CA CYS A 312 -0.82 92.70 -51.69
C CYS A 312 -0.67 93.09 -50.21
N LEU A 313 -0.59 94.39 -49.90
CA LEU A 313 -0.45 94.90 -48.53
C LEU A 313 -1.72 94.74 -47.69
N GLU A 314 -2.88 94.77 -48.35
CA GLU A 314 -4.18 94.54 -47.72
C GLU A 314 -4.32 93.12 -47.17
N SER A 315 -3.52 92.18 -47.69
CA SER A 315 -3.48 90.77 -47.28
C SER A 315 -2.15 90.36 -46.63
N SER A 316 -1.38 91.33 -46.10
CA SER A 316 -0.03 91.11 -45.56
C SER A 316 0.03 90.10 -44.42
N GLU A 317 -0.85 90.21 -43.43
CA GLU A 317 -0.95 89.29 -42.28
C GLU A 317 -1.24 87.85 -42.72
N VAL A 318 -2.08 87.67 -43.75
CA VAL A 318 -2.44 86.36 -44.26
C VAL A 318 -1.26 85.71 -45.01
N ILE A 319 -0.53 86.49 -45.81
CA ILE A 319 0.63 85.99 -46.56
C ILE A 319 1.82 85.70 -45.62
N GLU A 320 2.07 86.54 -44.61
CA GLU A 320 3.13 86.32 -43.61
C GLU A 320 2.86 85.10 -42.73
N SER A 321 1.60 84.89 -42.34
CA SER A 321 1.21 83.69 -41.57
C SER A 321 1.30 82.41 -42.41
N LEU A 322 0.99 82.46 -43.71
CA LEU A 322 1.19 81.32 -44.61
C LEU A 322 2.68 80.98 -44.77
N GLU A 323 3.56 81.98 -44.88
CA GLU A 323 5.01 81.78 -44.99
C GLU A 323 5.60 81.11 -43.74
N GLN A 324 5.17 81.51 -42.55
CA GLN A 324 5.58 80.88 -41.28
C GLN A 324 5.09 79.43 -41.15
N GLU A 325 3.96 79.10 -41.78
CA GLU A 325 3.35 77.77 -41.75
C GLU A 325 3.75 76.88 -42.96
N SER A 326 4.57 77.39 -43.89
CA SER A 326 4.94 76.72 -45.15
C SER A 326 5.61 75.35 -44.97
N GLU A 327 6.62 75.26 -44.09
CA GLU A 327 7.32 74.02 -43.76
C GLU A 327 6.39 73.00 -43.06
N ARG A 328 5.46 73.49 -42.24
CA ARG A 328 4.43 72.67 -41.59
C ARG A 328 3.43 72.14 -42.61
N PHE A 329 3.07 72.95 -43.60
CA PHE A 329 2.19 72.57 -44.69
C PHE A 329 2.82 71.49 -45.58
N ARG A 330 4.11 71.65 -45.96
CA ARG A 330 4.85 70.62 -46.72
C ARG A 330 4.94 69.29 -45.96
N SER A 331 5.36 69.32 -44.70
CA SER A 331 5.46 68.10 -43.88
C SER A 331 4.10 67.42 -43.67
N SER A 332 3.02 68.19 -43.54
CA SER A 332 1.66 67.64 -43.44
C SER A 332 1.19 66.94 -44.71
N LEU A 333 1.55 67.44 -45.91
CA LEU A 333 1.26 66.79 -47.19
C LEU A 333 2.01 65.46 -47.35
N GLU A 334 3.28 65.40 -46.97
CA GLU A 334 4.10 64.18 -47.00
C GLU A 334 3.58 63.13 -45.99
N GLN A 335 3.27 63.56 -44.76
CA GLN A 335 2.76 62.69 -43.70
C GLN A 335 1.38 62.11 -44.06
N ARG A 336 0.48 62.91 -44.64
CA ARG A 336 -0.82 62.44 -45.13
C ARG A 336 -0.68 61.30 -46.15
N ALA A 337 0.21 61.46 -47.13
CA ALA A 337 0.43 60.46 -48.17
C ALA A 337 0.97 59.13 -47.62
N LEU A 338 1.84 59.19 -46.60
CA LEU A 338 2.35 58.00 -45.92
C LEU A 338 1.25 57.29 -45.11
N LEU A 339 0.48 58.06 -44.32
CA LEU A 339 -0.62 57.52 -43.49
C LEU A 339 -1.72 56.87 -44.33
N GLU A 340 -2.04 57.41 -45.50
CA GLU A 340 -3.02 56.82 -46.42
C GLU A 340 -2.57 55.44 -46.93
N LYS A 341 -1.28 55.30 -47.29
CA LYS A 341 -0.70 54.03 -47.73
C LYS A 341 -0.63 53.00 -46.60
N ASP A 342 -0.29 53.42 -45.39
CA ASP A 342 -0.22 52.55 -44.22
C ASP A 342 -1.62 52.15 -43.72
N GLY A 343 -2.59 53.05 -43.80
CA GLY A 343 -4.00 52.80 -43.47
C GLY A 343 -4.62 51.76 -44.38
N THR A 344 -4.45 51.89 -45.71
CA THR A 344 -4.95 50.92 -46.69
C THR A 344 -4.30 49.53 -46.55
N THR A 345 -2.99 49.50 -46.27
CA THR A 345 -2.26 48.25 -46.03
C THR A 345 -2.72 47.58 -44.72
N GLY A 346 -2.90 48.38 -43.66
CA GLY A 346 -3.40 47.92 -42.37
C GLY A 346 -4.82 47.35 -42.46
N GLU A 347 -5.72 48.02 -43.18
CA GLU A 347 -7.10 47.56 -43.38
C GLU A 347 -7.15 46.21 -44.12
N ARG A 348 -6.34 46.05 -45.18
CA ARG A 348 -6.25 44.77 -45.90
C ARG A 348 -5.72 43.64 -45.02
N LEU A 349 -4.73 43.91 -44.18
CA LEU A 349 -4.17 42.92 -43.26
C LEU A 349 -5.17 42.53 -42.17
N PHE A 350 -5.88 43.50 -41.61
CA PHE A 350 -6.94 43.29 -40.62
C PHE A 350 -8.06 42.39 -41.16
N LEU A 351 -8.59 42.70 -42.35
CA LEU A 351 -9.65 41.90 -42.98
C LEU A 351 -9.20 40.47 -43.25
N LYS A 352 -7.94 40.28 -43.68
CA LYS A 352 -7.35 38.95 -43.84
C LYS A 352 -7.27 38.21 -42.50
N ASN A 353 -6.67 38.83 -41.48
CA ASN A 353 -6.51 38.22 -40.16
C ASN A 353 -7.85 37.89 -39.48
N LEU A 354 -8.89 38.70 -39.71
CA LEU A 354 -10.26 38.44 -39.24
C LEU A 354 -10.84 37.20 -39.94
N SER A 355 -10.66 37.08 -41.25
CA SER A 355 -11.10 35.90 -42.01
C SER A 355 -10.35 34.62 -41.64
N ASP A 356 -9.06 34.74 -41.29
CA ASP A 356 -8.21 33.62 -40.85
C ASP A 356 -8.62 33.11 -39.45
N LEU A 357 -9.20 33.97 -38.59
CA LEU A 357 -9.71 33.55 -37.27
C LEU A 357 -11.01 32.75 -37.39
N CYS A 358 -11.97 33.26 -38.17
CA CYS A 358 -13.21 32.56 -38.49
C CYS A 358 -13.82 33.12 -39.77
N SER A 359 -14.12 32.26 -40.74
CA SER A 359 -14.61 32.68 -42.06
C SER A 359 -15.97 33.39 -42.04
N TRP A 360 -16.76 33.21 -40.98
CA TRP A 360 -18.09 33.82 -40.81
C TRP A 360 -18.10 35.00 -39.83
N TRP A 361 -16.96 35.33 -39.20
CA TRP A 361 -16.88 36.46 -38.26
C TRP A 361 -16.95 37.80 -39.00
N THR A 362 -17.69 38.73 -38.42
CA THR A 362 -17.77 40.13 -38.89
C THR A 362 -17.16 41.05 -37.84
N GLU A 363 -16.91 42.32 -38.19
CA GLU A 363 -16.42 43.32 -37.23
C GLU A 363 -17.37 43.46 -36.01
N GLU A 364 -18.68 43.33 -36.22
CA GLU A 364 -19.67 43.38 -35.16
C GLU A 364 -19.52 42.21 -34.16
N HIS A 365 -19.17 41.02 -34.64
CA HIS A 365 -18.85 39.88 -33.78
C HIS A 365 -17.55 40.12 -32.99
N LEU A 366 -16.53 40.70 -33.65
CA LEU A 366 -15.26 41.03 -33.00
C LEU A 366 -15.44 42.03 -31.86
N VAL A 367 -16.27 43.06 -32.04
CA VAL A 367 -16.54 44.09 -31.01
C VAL A 367 -17.35 43.52 -29.83
N ASN A 368 -18.29 42.63 -30.10
CA ASN A 368 -19.18 42.09 -29.07
C ASN A 368 -18.64 40.82 -28.37
N ALA A 369 -17.54 40.24 -28.85
CA ALA A 369 -16.93 39.07 -28.21
C ALA A 369 -16.51 39.34 -26.75
N ASP A 370 -16.76 38.40 -25.85
CA ASP A 370 -16.42 38.49 -24.43
C ASP A 370 -14.93 38.17 -24.20
N ALA A 371 -14.08 39.19 -24.24
CA ALA A 371 -12.63 39.07 -24.00
C ALA A 371 -12.25 39.42 -22.54
N SER A 372 -13.17 39.21 -21.60
CA SER A 372 -12.95 39.52 -20.18
C SER A 372 -12.06 38.49 -19.48
N SER A 373 -11.37 38.91 -18.43
CA SER A 373 -10.60 38.01 -17.56
C SER A 373 -11.49 36.97 -16.87
N SER A 374 -12.77 37.27 -16.65
CA SER A 374 -13.75 36.33 -16.12
C SER A 374 -14.13 35.24 -17.13
N ALA A 375 -14.26 35.57 -18.42
CA ALA A 375 -14.46 34.58 -19.47
C ALA A 375 -13.26 33.64 -19.60
N GLU A 376 -12.04 34.17 -19.54
CA GLU A 376 -10.81 33.36 -19.56
C GLU A 376 -10.71 32.45 -18.32
N ALA A 377 -10.98 32.99 -17.12
CA ALA A 377 -10.97 32.22 -15.88
C ALA A 377 -12.04 31.11 -15.86
N TYR A 378 -13.23 31.39 -16.41
CA TYR A 378 -14.29 30.39 -16.55
C TYR A 378 -13.86 29.26 -17.50
N ALA A 379 -13.30 29.58 -18.66
CA ALA A 379 -12.83 28.58 -19.61
C ALA A 379 -11.69 27.71 -19.04
N ARG A 380 -10.73 28.30 -18.32
CA ARG A 380 -9.68 27.54 -17.61
C ARG A 380 -10.27 26.59 -16.57
N ARG A 381 -11.21 27.06 -15.73
CA ARG A 381 -11.88 26.21 -14.73
C ARG A 381 -12.61 25.04 -15.40
N VAL A 382 -13.36 25.30 -16.47
CA VAL A 382 -14.08 24.26 -17.21
C VAL A 382 -13.10 23.27 -17.86
N ALA A 383 -11.96 23.72 -18.39
CA ALA A 383 -10.92 22.84 -18.93
C ALA A 383 -10.32 21.93 -17.84
N GLU A 384 -9.95 22.50 -16.69
CA GLU A 384 -9.39 21.74 -15.56
C GLU A 384 -10.39 20.71 -15.01
N GLU A 385 -11.66 21.09 -14.86
CA GLU A 385 -12.72 20.20 -14.40
C GLU A 385 -13.01 19.09 -15.41
N LYS A 386 -13.02 19.41 -16.72
CA LYS A 386 -13.14 18.42 -17.80
C LYS A 386 -12.01 17.41 -17.75
N ASP A 387 -10.75 17.85 -17.67
CA ASP A 387 -9.57 16.98 -17.64
C ASP A 387 -9.56 16.09 -16.38
N ALA A 388 -10.02 16.61 -15.24
CA ALA A 388 -10.14 15.84 -14.00
C ALA A 388 -11.23 14.76 -14.11
N LEU A 389 -12.38 15.08 -14.72
CA LEU A 389 -13.47 14.13 -14.94
C LEU A 389 -13.09 13.06 -15.98
N GLU A 390 -12.37 13.41 -17.05
CA GLU A 390 -11.88 12.43 -18.04
C GLU A 390 -10.89 11.44 -17.43
N ARG A 391 -9.96 11.92 -16.60
CA ARG A 391 -9.03 11.06 -15.85
C ARG A 391 -9.78 10.11 -14.93
N ARG A 392 -10.69 10.63 -14.10
CA ARG A 392 -11.53 9.81 -13.19
C ARG A 392 -12.38 8.80 -13.94
N ARG A 393 -12.96 9.19 -15.08
CA ARG A 393 -13.71 8.27 -15.94
C ARG A 393 -12.82 7.15 -16.47
N SER A 394 -11.65 7.48 -17.02
CA SER A 394 -10.71 6.48 -17.56
C SER A 394 -10.22 5.50 -16.48
N GLU A 395 -9.89 6.02 -15.29
CA GLU A 395 -9.48 5.21 -14.14
C GLU A 395 -10.63 4.35 -13.61
N GLY A 396 -11.84 4.89 -13.55
CA GLY A 396 -13.06 4.17 -13.15
C GLY A 396 -13.41 3.05 -14.13
N GLU A 397 -13.37 3.30 -15.44
CA GLU A 397 -13.60 2.29 -16.48
C GLU A 397 -12.59 1.14 -16.39
N LYS A 398 -11.29 1.44 -16.18
CA LYS A 398 -10.24 0.42 -16.02
C LYS A 398 -10.41 -0.38 -14.73
N SER A 399 -10.67 0.30 -13.61
CA SER A 399 -10.86 -0.35 -12.30
C SER A 399 -12.08 -1.26 -12.32
N LEU A 400 -13.19 -0.81 -12.90
CA LEU A 400 -14.42 -1.60 -13.04
C LEU A 400 -14.20 -2.82 -13.95
N ALA A 401 -13.48 -2.66 -15.07
CA ALA A 401 -13.16 -3.77 -15.95
C ALA A 401 -12.29 -4.84 -15.28
N GLN A 402 -11.30 -4.44 -14.47
CA GLN A 402 -10.49 -5.35 -13.67
C GLN A 402 -11.32 -6.04 -12.58
N TRP A 403 -12.17 -5.28 -11.89
CA TRP A 403 -13.07 -5.80 -10.86
C TRP A 403 -14.03 -6.85 -11.40
N ASN A 404 -14.65 -6.58 -12.55
CA ASN A 404 -15.57 -7.50 -13.21
C ASN A 404 -14.90 -8.82 -13.60
N ARG A 405 -13.64 -8.80 -14.08
CA ARG A 405 -12.87 -10.02 -14.34
C ARG A 405 -12.63 -10.84 -13.08
N LEU A 406 -12.17 -10.19 -12.01
CA LEU A 406 -11.94 -10.86 -10.72
C LEU A 406 -13.23 -11.47 -10.17
N ARG A 407 -14.35 -10.74 -10.29
CA ARG A 407 -15.68 -11.21 -9.90
C ARG A 407 -16.13 -12.43 -10.69
N ASP A 408 -15.93 -12.43 -12.00
CA ASP A 408 -16.28 -13.56 -12.87
C ASP A 408 -15.42 -14.80 -12.55
N ASP A 409 -14.13 -14.62 -12.29
CA ASP A 409 -13.25 -15.70 -11.82
C ASP A 409 -13.77 -16.30 -10.51
N ARG A 410 -14.13 -15.47 -9.51
CA ARG A 410 -14.70 -15.94 -8.23
C ARG A 410 -16.04 -16.64 -8.40
N ARG A 411 -16.91 -16.17 -9.32
CA ARG A 411 -18.17 -16.85 -9.65
C ARG A 411 -17.93 -18.22 -10.28
N SER A 412 -16.89 -18.37 -11.10
CA SER A 412 -16.52 -19.66 -11.66
C SER A 412 -16.04 -20.65 -10.58
N GLU A 413 -15.25 -20.16 -9.62
CA GLU A 413 -14.82 -20.94 -8.45
C GLU A 413 -16.00 -21.40 -7.58
N ASP A 414 -16.96 -20.50 -7.30
CA ASP A 414 -18.19 -20.83 -6.55
C ASP A 414 -19.05 -21.88 -7.27
N ALA A 415 -19.20 -21.76 -8.60
CA ALA A 415 -19.93 -22.74 -9.39
C ALA A 415 -19.29 -24.12 -9.34
N GLN A 416 -17.95 -24.19 -9.39
CA GLN A 416 -17.22 -25.45 -9.26
C GLN A 416 -17.35 -26.04 -7.85
N LEU A 417 -17.25 -25.19 -6.82
CA LEU A 417 -17.41 -25.59 -5.42
C LEU A 417 -18.81 -26.14 -5.13
N LYS A 418 -19.87 -25.49 -5.62
CA LYS A 418 -21.25 -25.96 -5.49
C LYS A 418 -21.48 -27.30 -6.19
N LYS A 419 -20.84 -27.51 -7.35
CA LYS A 419 -20.88 -28.79 -8.07
C LYS A 419 -20.21 -29.92 -7.27
N GLU A 420 -19.07 -29.64 -6.65
CA GLU A 420 -18.37 -30.59 -5.77
C GLU A 420 -19.16 -30.87 -4.48
N MET A 421 -19.86 -29.87 -3.91
CA MET A 421 -20.73 -30.08 -2.75
C MET A 421 -21.90 -31.00 -3.04
N GLY A 422 -22.58 -30.82 -4.19
CA GLY A 422 -23.75 -31.62 -4.53
C GLY A 422 -23.45 -33.12 -4.69
N SER A 423 -22.23 -33.49 -5.09
CA SER A 423 -21.83 -34.90 -5.15
C SER A 423 -21.51 -35.49 -3.77
N VAL A 424 -20.98 -34.68 -2.85
CA VAL A 424 -20.59 -35.10 -1.50
C VAL A 424 -21.80 -35.16 -0.56
N GLU A 425 -22.81 -34.30 -0.72
CA GLU A 425 -24.04 -34.27 0.09
C GLU A 425 -24.79 -35.62 0.11
N ALA A 426 -24.99 -36.20 -1.09
CA ALA A 426 -25.67 -37.49 -1.24
C ALA A 426 -24.87 -38.68 -0.66
N GLN A 427 -23.56 -38.53 -0.49
CA GLN A 427 -22.69 -39.54 0.12
C GLN A 427 -22.64 -39.36 1.64
N ALA A 428 -22.58 -38.12 2.12
CA ALA A 428 -22.58 -37.79 3.55
C ALA A 428 -23.88 -38.19 4.26
N GLY A 429 -25.05 -37.97 3.65
CA GLY A 429 -26.34 -38.36 4.26
C GLY A 429 -26.45 -39.87 4.50
N ARG A 430 -26.02 -40.68 3.52
CA ARG A 430 -26.00 -42.15 3.64
C ARG A 430 -24.98 -42.65 4.65
N ALA A 431 -23.81 -42.00 4.71
CA ALA A 431 -22.77 -42.32 5.69
C ALA A 431 -23.23 -42.05 7.13
N THR A 432 -23.93 -40.94 7.40
CA THR A 432 -24.42 -40.60 8.74
C THR A 432 -25.48 -41.60 9.25
N GLU A 433 -26.44 -41.98 8.41
CA GLU A 433 -27.45 -43.00 8.78
C GLU A 433 -26.79 -44.37 9.04
N ARG A 434 -25.82 -44.75 8.21
CA ARG A 434 -25.07 -46.01 8.37
C ARG A 434 -24.22 -46.01 9.65
N TRP A 435 -23.50 -44.92 9.93
CA TRP A 435 -22.68 -44.77 11.15
C TRP A 435 -23.52 -44.82 12.44
N SER A 436 -24.68 -44.15 12.44
CA SER A 436 -25.61 -44.22 13.59
C SER A 436 -26.13 -45.64 13.82
N GLY A 437 -26.31 -46.44 12.77
CA GLY A 437 -26.69 -47.84 12.90
C GLY A 437 -25.53 -48.70 13.41
N ILE A 438 -24.31 -48.51 12.91
CA ILE A 438 -23.10 -49.23 13.36
C ILE A 438 -22.81 -48.95 14.84
N SER A 439 -22.93 -47.71 15.31
CA SER A 439 -22.69 -47.37 16.72
C SER A 439 -23.74 -47.96 17.67
N SER A 440 -25.00 -47.99 17.24
CA SER A 440 -26.07 -48.65 17.99
C SER A 440 -25.87 -50.17 18.05
N LEU A 441 -25.41 -50.76 16.94
CA LEU A 441 -25.08 -52.18 16.83
C LEU A 441 -23.89 -52.57 17.72
N LYS A 442 -22.85 -51.72 17.79
CA LYS A 442 -21.70 -51.89 18.69
C LYS A 442 -22.12 -51.94 20.16
N SER A 443 -22.94 -50.98 20.60
CA SER A 443 -23.42 -50.95 21.99
C SER A 443 -24.20 -52.22 22.36
N LEU A 444 -25.05 -52.71 21.46
CA LEU A 444 -25.81 -53.95 21.71
C LEU A 444 -24.93 -55.20 21.71
N PHE A 445 -23.85 -55.22 20.92
CA PHE A 445 -22.90 -56.32 20.89
C PHE A 445 -22.04 -56.37 22.17
N ASP A 446 -21.60 -55.22 22.67
CA ASP A 446 -20.90 -55.12 23.96
C ASP A 446 -21.82 -55.64 25.10
N ASP A 447 -23.10 -55.24 25.10
CA ASP A 447 -24.10 -55.72 26.06
C ASP A 447 -24.34 -57.24 25.96
N LEU A 448 -24.28 -57.81 24.75
CA LEU A 448 -24.38 -59.25 24.51
C LEU A 448 -23.18 -60.00 25.07
N GLN A 449 -21.96 -59.52 24.84
CA GLN A 449 -20.74 -60.14 25.38
C GLN A 449 -20.71 -60.11 26.91
N ASP A 450 -21.07 -58.98 27.51
CA ASP A 450 -21.20 -58.84 28.95
C ASP A 450 -22.26 -59.80 29.51
N GLY A 451 -23.35 -60.00 28.75
CA GLY A 451 -24.41 -60.93 29.11
C GLY A 451 -23.99 -62.40 29.03
N GLU A 452 -23.23 -62.78 28.01
CA GLU A 452 -22.68 -64.13 27.80
C GLU A 452 -21.61 -64.47 28.85
N ALA A 453 -20.76 -63.50 29.21
CA ALA A 453 -19.81 -63.66 30.30
C ALA A 453 -20.50 -63.95 31.65
N LYS A 454 -21.61 -63.25 31.95
CA LYS A 454 -22.42 -63.51 33.16
C LYS A 454 -23.08 -64.88 33.13
N LEU A 455 -23.56 -65.33 31.97
CA LEU A 455 -24.13 -66.67 31.79
C LEU A 455 -23.08 -67.76 32.07
N ASN A 456 -21.87 -67.61 31.52
CA ASN A 456 -20.76 -68.55 31.74
C ASN A 456 -20.38 -68.66 33.24
N VAL A 457 -20.36 -67.54 33.97
CA VAL A 457 -20.14 -67.54 35.43
C VAL A 457 -21.23 -68.31 36.17
N LEU A 458 -22.51 -68.11 35.81
CA LEU A 458 -23.63 -68.84 36.41
C LEU A 458 -23.60 -70.35 36.07
N GLU A 459 -23.08 -70.74 34.91
CA GLU A 459 -22.87 -72.14 34.54
C GLU A 459 -21.74 -72.79 35.35
N GLU A 460 -20.63 -72.08 35.55
CA GLU A 460 -19.53 -72.54 36.41
C GLU A 460 -19.95 -72.69 37.87
N ASP A 461 -20.75 -71.76 38.39
CA ASP A 461 -21.30 -71.83 39.73
C ASP A 461 -22.29 -73.00 39.89
N GLY A 462 -22.98 -73.37 38.81
CA GLY A 462 -23.79 -74.60 38.76
C GLY A 462 -22.97 -75.86 38.95
N LYS A 463 -21.84 -75.97 38.23
CA LYS A 463 -20.93 -77.11 38.37
C LYS A 463 -20.35 -77.22 39.79
N LYS A 464 -20.09 -76.08 40.45
CA LYS A 464 -19.65 -76.05 41.85
C LYS A 464 -20.75 -76.53 42.81
N LEU A 465 -21.98 -76.04 42.65
CA LEU A 465 -23.12 -76.46 43.47
C LEU A 465 -23.45 -77.94 43.30
N GLU A 466 -23.38 -78.49 42.08
CA GLU A 466 -23.55 -79.92 41.82
C GLU A 466 -22.48 -80.75 42.54
N ALA A 467 -21.21 -80.31 42.50
CA ALA A 467 -20.12 -80.97 43.22
C ALA A 467 -20.31 -80.90 44.76
N GLU A 468 -20.77 -79.76 45.29
CA GLU A 468 -21.10 -79.60 46.71
C GLU A 468 -22.27 -80.50 47.14
N ARG A 469 -23.28 -80.64 46.27
CA ARG A 469 -24.44 -81.51 46.48
C ARG A 469 -24.03 -82.97 46.52
N GLU A 470 -23.21 -83.42 45.56
CA GLU A 470 -22.67 -84.78 45.56
C GLU A 470 -21.83 -85.07 46.80
N ALA A 471 -21.01 -84.11 47.25
CA ALA A 471 -20.22 -84.26 48.47
C ALA A 471 -21.12 -84.37 49.71
N ALA A 472 -22.15 -83.54 49.82
CA ALA A 472 -23.10 -83.57 50.93
C ALA A 472 -23.88 -84.89 51.00
N LEU A 473 -24.27 -85.47 49.85
CA LEU A 473 -24.96 -86.76 49.79
C LEU A 473 -24.09 -87.94 50.26
N ARG A 474 -22.76 -87.87 50.08
CA ARG A 474 -21.82 -88.91 50.55
C ARG A 474 -21.61 -88.90 52.08
N GLU A 475 -21.93 -87.80 52.75
CA GLU A 475 -21.78 -87.62 54.20
C GLU A 475 -23.02 -88.06 55.02
N GLU A 476 -23.90 -88.90 54.45
CA GLU A 476 -25.11 -89.36 55.13
C GLU A 476 -24.78 -90.11 56.46
N PRO A 477 -25.35 -89.69 57.61
CA PRO A 477 -25.04 -90.30 58.90
C PRO A 477 -25.53 -91.76 58.98
N ALA A 478 -24.60 -92.68 59.28
CA ALA A 478 -24.86 -94.12 59.35
C ALA A 478 -25.87 -94.54 60.44
N ALA A 479 -26.79 -95.45 60.09
CA ALA A 479 -27.81 -95.97 60.99
C ALA A 479 -27.24 -96.71 62.22
N PRO A 480 -27.91 -96.71 63.39
CA PRO A 480 -27.46 -97.44 64.57
C PRO A 480 -27.32 -98.95 64.31
N GLY A 481 -26.13 -99.49 64.58
CA GLY A 481 -25.72 -100.84 64.14
C GLY A 481 -26.40 -101.99 64.87
N THR A 482 -26.84 -102.99 64.10
CA THR A 482 -27.40 -104.29 64.54
C THR A 482 -26.48 -105.05 65.50
N LEU A 483 -25.18 -104.74 65.50
CA LEU A 483 -24.15 -105.39 66.32
C LEU A 483 -24.37 -105.23 67.83
N VAL A 484 -24.87 -104.07 68.28
CA VAL A 484 -25.15 -103.82 69.72
C VAL A 484 -26.34 -104.66 70.19
N GLY A 485 -27.36 -104.80 69.34
CA GLY A 485 -28.49 -105.70 69.59
C GLY A 485 -28.05 -107.17 69.64
N LEU A 486 -27.17 -107.58 68.71
CA LEU A 486 -26.67 -108.95 68.60
C LEU A 486 -25.82 -109.36 69.82
N VAL A 487 -24.91 -108.48 70.26
CA VAL A 487 -24.09 -108.70 71.48
C VAL A 487 -24.96 -108.79 72.73
N ALA A 488 -26.02 -107.98 72.84
CA ALA A 488 -26.96 -108.05 73.96
C ALA A 488 -27.73 -109.38 74.00
N THR A 489 -28.19 -109.89 72.84
CA THR A 489 -28.84 -111.22 72.75
C THR A 489 -27.89 -112.37 73.09
N VAL A 490 -26.63 -112.32 72.66
CA VAL A 490 -25.64 -113.36 72.99
C VAL A 490 -25.33 -113.36 74.48
N LEU A 491 -25.17 -112.19 75.10
CA LEU A 491 -24.96 -112.09 76.56
C LEU A 491 -26.16 -112.60 77.36
N LEU A 492 -27.39 -112.33 76.91
CA LEU A 492 -28.61 -112.89 77.49
C LEU A 492 -28.68 -114.42 77.34
N ALA A 493 -28.30 -114.96 76.18
CA ALA A 493 -28.30 -116.40 75.93
C ALA A 493 -27.24 -117.14 76.77
N VAL A 494 -26.02 -116.58 76.88
CA VAL A 494 -24.95 -117.12 77.72
C VAL A 494 -25.33 -117.07 79.20
N GLY A 495 -25.92 -115.96 79.67
CA GLY A 495 -26.41 -115.84 81.04
C GLY A 495 -27.57 -116.81 81.35
N GLY A 496 -28.50 -117.00 80.41
CA GLY A 496 -29.59 -117.96 80.53
C GLY A 496 -29.11 -119.41 80.56
N GLY A 497 -28.12 -119.76 79.75
CA GLY A 497 -27.49 -121.09 79.75
C GLY A 497 -26.76 -121.39 81.06
N ALA A 498 -26.01 -120.41 81.59
CA ALA A 498 -25.35 -120.54 82.89
C ALA A 498 -26.35 -120.70 84.04
N ALA A 499 -27.48 -119.96 84.01
CA ALA A 499 -28.54 -120.11 85.00
C ALA A 499 -29.21 -121.50 84.94
N TYR A 500 -29.50 -122.01 83.74
CA TYR A 500 -30.07 -123.36 83.56
C TYR A 500 -29.11 -124.46 84.04
N GLN A 501 -27.82 -124.34 83.75
CA GLN A 501 -26.81 -125.30 84.22
C GLN A 501 -26.63 -125.25 85.75
N ALA A 502 -26.74 -124.07 86.34
CA ALA A 502 -26.74 -123.90 87.80
C ALA A 502 -27.99 -124.47 88.48
N TYR A 503 -29.13 -124.58 87.77
CA TYR A 503 -30.37 -125.21 88.29
C TYR A 503 -30.22 -126.70 88.52
N LEU A 504 -29.53 -127.36 87.59
CA LEU A 504 -29.43 -128.82 87.54
C LEU A 504 -28.44 -129.38 88.56
N THR A 505 -27.56 -128.55 89.14
CA THR A 505 -26.38 -129.06 89.85
C THR A 505 -26.34 -128.78 91.36
N SER A 506 -26.99 -127.75 91.91
CA SER A 506 -27.13 -127.58 93.38
C SER A 506 -28.03 -126.39 93.80
N ASP A 507 -28.71 -126.53 94.93
CA ASP A 507 -29.87 -125.74 95.38
C ASP A 507 -29.62 -124.28 95.87
N ARG A 508 -28.47 -123.65 95.58
CA ARG A 508 -28.19 -122.26 96.06
C ARG A 508 -27.44 -121.32 95.10
N ALA A 509 -27.22 -121.66 93.83
CA ALA A 509 -26.40 -120.86 92.89
C ALA A 509 -27.17 -119.86 91.99
N TRP A 510 -28.51 -119.86 91.98
CA TRP A 510 -29.31 -119.07 91.02
C TRP A 510 -29.25 -117.53 91.19
N ILE A 511 -28.97 -117.03 92.39
CA ILE A 511 -29.03 -115.59 92.69
C ILE A 511 -27.96 -114.79 91.94
N PHE A 512 -26.77 -115.37 91.73
CA PHE A 512 -25.70 -114.70 90.99
C PHE A 512 -25.98 -114.60 89.47
N GLY A 513 -26.68 -115.58 88.89
CA GLY A 513 -27.06 -115.56 87.47
C GLY A 513 -28.12 -114.50 87.15
N ALA A 514 -29.10 -114.31 88.04
CA ALA A 514 -30.14 -113.30 87.86
C ALA A 514 -29.59 -111.86 87.96
N GLY A 515 -28.62 -111.62 88.85
CA GLY A 515 -27.98 -110.30 88.99
C GLY A 515 -27.17 -109.87 87.77
N ALA A 516 -26.46 -110.81 87.13
CA ALA A 516 -25.66 -110.54 85.93
C ALA A 516 -26.55 -110.22 84.70
N LEU A 517 -27.69 -110.89 84.56
CA LEU A 517 -28.65 -110.64 83.46
C LEU A 517 -29.34 -109.27 83.57
N PHE A 518 -29.57 -108.77 84.78
CA PHE A 518 -30.20 -107.46 84.99
C PHE A 518 -29.25 -106.30 84.63
N PHE A 519 -27.98 -106.37 85.05
CA PHE A 519 -26.99 -105.32 84.74
C PHE A 519 -26.61 -105.27 83.26
N SER A 520 -26.51 -106.41 82.58
CA SER A 520 -26.19 -106.46 81.14
C SER A 520 -27.33 -105.88 80.29
N SER A 521 -28.59 -106.09 80.68
CA SER A 521 -29.76 -105.55 79.99
C SER A 521 -29.84 -104.01 80.08
N ILE A 522 -29.48 -103.42 81.22
CA ILE A 522 -29.50 -101.96 81.42
C ILE A 522 -28.40 -101.27 80.61
N LEU A 523 -27.20 -101.84 80.57
CA LEU A 523 -26.09 -101.29 79.78
C LEU A 523 -26.38 -101.33 78.27
N ALA A 524 -26.98 -102.41 77.77
CA ALA A 524 -27.38 -102.53 76.38
C ALA A 524 -28.46 -101.50 75.99
N PHE A 525 -29.47 -101.28 76.84
CA PHE A 525 -30.53 -100.30 76.59
C PHE A 525 -30.00 -98.85 76.59
N SER A 526 -29.09 -98.52 77.50
CA SER A 526 -28.44 -97.21 77.58
C SER A 526 -27.62 -96.90 76.31
N ALA A 527 -26.76 -97.84 75.88
CA ALA A 527 -25.94 -97.67 74.69
C ALA A 527 -26.77 -97.50 73.41
N HIS A 528 -27.86 -98.27 73.26
CA HIS A 528 -28.75 -98.14 72.11
C HIS A 528 -29.50 -96.79 72.09
N ARG A 529 -29.91 -96.27 73.25
CA ARG A 529 -30.60 -94.99 73.37
C ARG A 529 -29.70 -93.80 73.04
N ASP A 530 -28.43 -93.83 73.42
CA ASP A 530 -27.46 -92.78 73.10
C ASP A 530 -27.14 -92.75 71.59
N GLN A 531 -26.96 -93.91 70.96
CA GLN A 531 -26.67 -94.00 69.53
C GLN A 531 -27.85 -93.52 68.66
N LYS A 532 -29.09 -93.81 69.08
CA LYS A 532 -30.30 -93.35 68.38
C LYS A 532 -30.44 -91.82 68.39
N ARG A 533 -30.18 -91.18 69.53
CA ARG A 533 -30.22 -89.71 69.66
C ARG A 533 -29.18 -89.00 68.79
N LYS A 534 -27.94 -89.50 68.75
CA LYS A 534 -26.86 -88.93 67.92
C LYS A 534 -27.16 -89.02 66.43
N HIS A 535 -27.77 -90.12 65.98
CA HIS A 535 -28.17 -90.30 64.58
C HIS A 535 -29.36 -89.40 64.19
N GLU A 536 -30.38 -89.25 65.05
CA GLU A 536 -31.52 -88.36 64.78
C GLU A 536 -31.08 -86.89 64.66
N ALA A 537 -30.24 -86.40 65.58
CA ALA A 537 -29.69 -85.03 65.51
C ALA A 537 -28.77 -84.80 64.30
N GLY A 538 -27.95 -85.79 63.93
CA GLY A 538 -27.10 -85.71 62.74
C GLY A 538 -27.90 -85.70 61.43
N ARG A 539 -29.02 -86.43 61.38
CA ARG A 539 -29.88 -86.50 60.19
C ARG A 539 -30.62 -85.19 59.93
N GLU A 540 -31.11 -84.50 60.96
CA GLU A 540 -31.81 -83.21 60.79
C GLU A 540 -30.87 -82.13 60.23
N LEU A 541 -29.63 -82.04 60.73
CA LEU A 541 -28.63 -81.09 60.22
C LEU A 541 -28.22 -81.39 58.77
N TRP A 542 -28.09 -82.68 58.43
CA TRP A 542 -27.81 -83.11 57.06
C TRP A 542 -28.96 -82.76 56.10
N GLN A 543 -30.21 -83.01 56.49
CA GLN A 543 -31.39 -82.64 55.69
C GLN A 543 -31.49 -81.13 55.45
N ALA A 544 -31.21 -80.32 56.48
CA ALA A 544 -31.19 -78.85 56.33
C ALA A 544 -30.09 -78.37 55.38
N ARG A 545 -28.90 -79.00 55.40
CA ARG A 545 -27.79 -78.66 54.51
C ARG A 545 -28.08 -79.03 53.05
N VAL A 546 -28.68 -80.20 52.80
CA VAL A 546 -29.07 -80.60 51.43
C VAL A 546 -30.17 -79.70 50.89
N ALA A 547 -31.16 -79.33 51.71
CA ALA A 547 -32.24 -78.43 51.31
C ALA A 547 -31.76 -76.99 50.99
N ASP A 548 -30.74 -76.50 51.71
CA ASP A 548 -30.10 -75.20 51.41
C ASP A 548 -29.37 -75.22 50.06
N ILE A 549 -28.69 -76.33 49.73
CA ILE A 549 -28.03 -76.49 48.42
C ILE A 549 -29.06 -76.56 47.29
N ASP A 550 -30.13 -77.35 47.44
CA ASP A 550 -31.21 -77.46 46.43
C ASP A 550 -31.91 -76.09 46.20
N ALA A 551 -32.04 -75.26 47.24
CA ALA A 551 -32.62 -73.91 47.11
C ALA A 551 -31.72 -72.96 46.30
N ARG A 552 -30.40 -72.99 46.52
CA ARG A 552 -29.43 -72.19 45.75
C ARG A 552 -29.34 -72.64 44.29
N GLU A 553 -29.50 -73.94 44.03
CA GLU A 553 -29.53 -74.48 42.67
C GLU A 553 -30.78 -74.00 41.90
N ALA A 554 -31.94 -73.96 42.55
CA ALA A 554 -33.17 -73.44 41.96
C ALA A 554 -33.11 -71.93 41.66
N ASP A 555 -32.53 -71.13 42.57
CA ASP A 555 -32.35 -69.68 42.38
C ASP A 555 -31.40 -69.39 41.20
N ARG A 556 -30.28 -70.10 41.13
CA ARG A 556 -29.36 -70.05 39.98
C ARG A 556 -30.03 -70.45 38.67
N ALA A 557 -30.83 -71.51 38.66
CA ALA A 557 -31.51 -71.96 37.44
C ALA A 557 -32.51 -70.91 36.91
N SER A 558 -33.18 -70.17 37.81
CA SER A 558 -34.01 -69.02 37.43
C SER A 558 -33.16 -67.90 36.81
N LEU A 559 -32.04 -67.54 37.44
CA LEU A 559 -31.13 -66.50 36.93
C LEU A 559 -30.53 -66.84 35.57
N VAL A 560 -30.19 -68.10 35.32
CA VAL A 560 -29.73 -68.58 34.00
C VAL A 560 -30.84 -68.45 32.96
N GLY A 561 -32.08 -68.81 33.31
CA GLY A 561 -33.24 -68.67 32.42
C GLY A 561 -33.53 -67.21 32.05
N ASP A 562 -33.53 -66.31 33.03
CA ASP A 562 -33.75 -64.87 32.82
C ASP A 562 -32.62 -64.24 31.97
N GLN A 563 -31.37 -64.62 32.24
CA GLN A 563 -30.21 -64.13 31.51
C GLN A 563 -30.18 -64.63 30.05
N SER A 564 -30.54 -65.90 29.80
CA SER A 564 -30.66 -66.44 28.45
C SER A 564 -31.75 -65.75 27.64
N ALA A 565 -32.91 -65.46 28.24
CA ALA A 565 -33.99 -64.75 27.57
C ALA A 565 -33.62 -63.30 27.22
N ALA A 566 -32.85 -62.63 28.08
CA ALA A 566 -32.33 -61.28 27.81
C ALA A 566 -31.33 -61.27 26.64
N LEU A 567 -30.45 -62.27 26.56
CA LEU A 567 -29.50 -62.43 25.46
C LEU A 567 -30.20 -62.68 24.11
N ASP A 568 -31.23 -63.53 24.08
CA ASP A 568 -31.99 -63.79 22.85
C ASP A 568 -32.71 -62.53 22.35
N ALA A 569 -33.28 -61.73 23.25
CA ALA A 569 -33.94 -60.46 22.89
C ALA A 569 -32.94 -59.42 22.34
N LEU A 570 -31.72 -59.36 22.88
CA LEU A 570 -30.66 -58.48 22.38
C LEU A 570 -30.15 -58.92 20.99
N ARG A 571 -30.05 -60.23 20.74
CA ARG A 571 -29.68 -60.77 19.41
C ARG A 571 -30.73 -60.43 18.35
N GLU A 572 -32.02 -60.51 18.68
CA GLU A 572 -33.11 -60.16 17.76
C GLU A 572 -33.08 -58.66 17.40
N GLN A 573 -32.87 -57.78 18.39
CA GLN A 573 -32.72 -56.34 18.17
C GLN A 573 -31.47 -55.99 17.35
N GLY A 574 -30.34 -56.66 17.62
CA GLY A 574 -29.11 -56.52 16.85
C GLY A 574 -29.28 -56.90 15.38
N ALA A 575 -29.96 -58.02 15.10
CA ALA A 575 -30.22 -58.49 13.73
C ALA A 575 -31.13 -57.52 12.93
N GLU A 576 -32.13 -56.90 13.59
CA GLU A 576 -33.00 -55.91 12.95
C GLU A 576 -32.22 -54.66 12.53
N ILE A 577 -31.33 -54.15 13.39
CA ILE A 577 -30.49 -52.99 13.10
C ILE A 577 -29.49 -53.32 11.98
N ALA A 578 -28.87 -54.51 12.00
CA ALA A 578 -27.95 -54.98 10.98
C ALA A 578 -28.61 -55.04 9.58
N SER A 579 -29.84 -55.58 9.53
CA SER A 579 -30.62 -55.65 8.30
C SER A 579 -30.97 -54.26 7.73
N ARG A 580 -31.31 -53.30 8.60
CA ARG A 580 -31.64 -51.92 8.19
C ARG A 580 -30.46 -51.19 7.55
N ILE A 581 -29.24 -51.45 8.02
CA ILE A 581 -28.01 -50.87 7.47
C ILE A 581 -27.34 -51.75 6.39
N GLY A 582 -27.94 -52.90 6.05
CA GLY A 582 -27.50 -53.77 4.96
C GLY A 582 -26.23 -54.58 5.23
N VAL A 583 -25.93 -54.87 6.49
CA VAL A 583 -24.74 -55.64 6.92
C VAL A 583 -25.15 -56.89 7.70
N PRO A 584 -24.37 -57.98 7.68
CA PRO A 584 -24.62 -59.14 8.54
C PRO A 584 -24.42 -58.76 10.02
N PHE A 585 -25.16 -59.42 10.92
CA PHE A 585 -24.93 -59.26 12.36
C PHE A 585 -23.59 -59.93 12.73
N PRO A 586 -22.67 -59.23 13.39
CA PRO A 586 -21.34 -59.76 13.70
C PRO A 586 -21.41 -60.80 14.81
N GLU A 587 -20.68 -61.90 14.65
CA GLU A 587 -20.60 -63.00 15.61
C GLU A 587 -19.30 -62.96 16.43
N SER A 588 -18.37 -62.05 16.11
CA SER A 588 -17.06 -61.92 16.77
C SER A 588 -16.59 -60.47 16.91
N ASP A 589 -15.67 -60.23 17.85
CA ASP A 589 -15.00 -58.93 18.03
C ASP A 589 -14.31 -58.44 16.76
N GLU A 590 -13.67 -59.35 16.02
CA GLU A 590 -12.97 -59.01 14.77
C GLU A 590 -13.93 -58.50 13.69
N GLU A 591 -15.13 -59.10 13.59
CA GLU A 591 -16.16 -58.67 12.65
C GLU A 591 -16.79 -57.33 13.07
N MET A 592 -17.00 -57.11 14.37
CA MET A 592 -17.51 -55.83 14.89
C MET A 592 -16.50 -54.70 14.68
N ASP A 593 -15.22 -54.92 15.00
CA ASP A 593 -14.18 -53.91 14.81
C ASP A 593 -13.94 -53.59 13.33
N ALA A 594 -14.04 -54.57 12.44
CA ALA A 594 -13.99 -54.33 11.00
C ALA A 594 -15.17 -53.47 10.51
N LEU A 595 -16.39 -53.71 11.03
CA LEU A 595 -17.58 -52.92 10.71
C LEU A 595 -17.47 -51.48 11.22
N VAL A 596 -16.92 -51.29 12.41
CA VAL A 596 -16.65 -49.96 12.99
C VAL A 596 -15.60 -49.22 12.16
N ALA A 597 -14.51 -49.87 11.77
CA ALA A 597 -13.50 -49.27 10.91
C ALA A 597 -14.06 -48.85 9.53
N GLU A 598 -14.93 -49.66 8.93
CA GLU A 598 -15.62 -49.30 7.68
C GLU A 598 -16.54 -48.08 7.88
N GLY A 599 -17.27 -48.02 9.00
CA GLY A 599 -18.11 -46.89 9.36
C GLY A 599 -17.34 -45.58 9.63
N GLU A 600 -16.15 -45.66 10.22
CA GLU A 600 -15.29 -44.49 10.44
C GLU A 600 -14.79 -43.90 9.12
N MET A 601 -14.49 -44.76 8.13
CA MET A 601 -14.12 -44.32 6.78
C MET A 601 -15.28 -43.60 6.07
N ASP A 602 -16.53 -44.04 6.29
CA ASP A 602 -17.73 -43.37 5.78
C ASP A 602 -17.94 -41.98 6.44
N ASN A 603 -17.60 -41.82 7.73
CA ASN A 603 -17.73 -40.56 8.46
C ASN A 603 -16.80 -39.44 7.94
N VAL A 604 -15.65 -39.80 7.33
CA VAL A 604 -14.75 -38.85 6.64
C VAL A 604 -15.46 -38.11 5.50
N ALA A 605 -16.44 -38.74 4.84
CA ALA A 605 -17.24 -38.09 3.80
C ALA A 605 -18.14 -36.98 4.38
N HIS A 606 -18.66 -37.16 5.61
CA HIS A 606 -19.44 -36.17 6.33
C HIS A 606 -18.59 -34.96 6.75
N GLU A 607 -17.40 -35.20 7.30
CA GLU A 607 -16.45 -34.12 7.63
C GLU A 607 -16.03 -33.33 6.39
N ARG A 608 -15.88 -33.99 5.25
CA ARG A 608 -15.59 -33.32 3.98
C ARG A 608 -16.76 -32.45 3.51
N PHE A 609 -18.00 -32.89 3.71
CA PHE A 609 -19.20 -32.11 3.39
C PHE A 609 -19.31 -30.83 4.23
N THR A 610 -19.08 -30.92 5.55
CA THR A 610 -19.17 -29.77 6.45
C THR A 610 -18.14 -28.70 6.11
N VAL A 611 -16.89 -29.09 5.84
CA VAL A 611 -15.81 -28.18 5.40
C VAL A 611 -16.14 -27.51 4.07
N LEU A 612 -16.63 -28.26 3.08
CA LEU A 612 -17.04 -27.68 1.80
C LEU A 612 -18.23 -26.72 1.95
N GLY A 613 -19.19 -27.03 2.82
CA GLY A 613 -20.33 -26.18 3.14
C GLY A 613 -19.95 -24.87 3.83
N GLU A 614 -18.97 -24.88 4.74
CA GLU A 614 -18.40 -23.65 5.30
C GLU A 614 -17.69 -22.81 4.25
N ARG A 615 -16.88 -23.45 3.41
CA ARG A 615 -16.17 -22.77 2.31
C ARG A 615 -17.13 -22.13 1.31
N SER A 616 -18.28 -22.77 1.02
CA SER A 616 -19.30 -22.21 0.14
C SER A 616 -20.02 -21.01 0.75
N ARG A 617 -20.33 -21.07 2.05
CA ARG A 617 -20.90 -19.92 2.77
C ARG A 617 -19.94 -18.73 2.78
N GLN A 618 -18.66 -18.98 3.01
CA GLN A 618 -17.62 -17.94 2.92
C GLN A 618 -17.53 -17.36 1.50
N MET A 619 -17.48 -18.21 0.47
CA MET A 619 -17.41 -17.75 -0.93
C MET A 619 -18.65 -16.93 -1.32
N ALA A 620 -19.85 -17.35 -0.93
CA ALA A 620 -21.09 -16.61 -1.13
C ALA A 620 -21.06 -15.22 -0.45
N SER A 621 -20.50 -15.12 0.76
CA SER A 621 -20.35 -13.83 1.44
C SER A 621 -19.36 -12.89 0.74
N VAL A 622 -18.26 -13.44 0.20
CA VAL A 622 -17.28 -12.68 -0.59
C VAL A 622 -17.91 -12.18 -1.88
N LEU A 623 -18.63 -13.04 -2.61
CA LEU A 623 -19.33 -12.65 -3.84
C LEU A 623 -20.39 -11.57 -3.59
N ALA A 624 -21.17 -11.67 -2.51
CA ALA A 624 -22.17 -10.64 -2.16
C ALA A 624 -21.52 -9.28 -1.87
N ARG A 625 -20.37 -9.28 -1.18
CA ARG A 625 -19.59 -8.05 -0.95
C ARG A 625 -19.03 -7.50 -2.27
N MET A 626 -18.49 -8.37 -3.13
CA MET A 626 -17.96 -7.96 -4.43
C MET A 626 -19.02 -7.41 -5.38
N ASP A 627 -20.24 -7.96 -5.33
CA ASP A 627 -21.39 -7.44 -6.07
C ASP A 627 -21.76 -6.03 -5.58
N SER A 628 -21.83 -5.81 -4.26
CA SER A 628 -22.10 -4.48 -3.69
C SER A 628 -21.02 -3.46 -4.06
N GLU A 629 -19.74 -3.81 -3.92
CA GLU A 629 -18.62 -2.92 -4.26
C GLU A 629 -18.59 -2.63 -5.78
N GLY A 630 -18.94 -3.62 -6.62
CA GLY A 630 -19.10 -3.43 -8.07
C GLY A 630 -20.23 -2.46 -8.42
N ASP A 631 -21.39 -2.59 -7.78
CA ASP A 631 -22.53 -1.70 -7.98
C ASP A 631 -22.24 -0.26 -7.54
N ASP A 632 -21.45 -0.08 -6.46
CA ASP A 632 -20.98 1.22 -6.01
C ASP A 632 -20.02 1.85 -7.03
N MET A 633 -19.06 1.07 -7.57
CA MET A 633 -18.15 1.53 -8.62
C MET A 633 -18.89 1.91 -9.91
N GLU A 634 -19.90 1.14 -10.32
CA GLU A 634 -20.75 1.47 -11.47
C GLU A 634 -21.54 2.76 -11.25
N ARG A 635 -22.09 2.96 -10.05
CA ARG A 635 -22.81 4.19 -9.68
C ARG A 635 -21.88 5.41 -9.69
N ASP A 636 -20.67 5.29 -9.16
CA ASP A 636 -19.69 6.37 -9.14
C ASP A 636 -19.20 6.73 -10.55
N LEU A 637 -18.98 5.72 -11.41
CA LEU A 637 -18.63 5.95 -12.81
C LEU A 637 -19.78 6.63 -13.56
N ALA A 638 -21.02 6.16 -13.38
CA ALA A 638 -22.20 6.77 -13.99
C ALA A 638 -22.42 8.22 -13.53
N ALA A 639 -22.19 8.52 -12.24
CA ALA A 639 -22.23 9.87 -11.71
C ALA A 639 -21.15 10.77 -12.32
N THR A 640 -19.94 10.24 -12.53
CA THR A 640 -18.83 10.94 -13.17
C THR A 640 -19.14 11.24 -14.64
N MET A 641 -19.66 10.26 -15.39
CA MET A 641 -20.09 10.43 -16.78
C MET A 641 -21.20 11.48 -16.90
N LYS A 642 -22.20 11.44 -16.02
CA LYS A 642 -23.28 12.43 -16.00
C LYS A 642 -22.77 13.84 -15.73
N ARG A 643 -21.80 14.01 -14.81
CA ARG A 643 -21.15 15.30 -14.56
C ARG A 643 -20.39 15.79 -15.78
N TYR A 644 -19.62 14.90 -16.41
CA TYR A 644 -18.90 15.21 -17.65
C TYR A 644 -19.83 15.71 -18.76
N ASP A 645 -20.93 14.99 -19.01
CA ASP A 645 -21.92 15.37 -20.02
C ASP A 645 -22.57 16.72 -19.67
N SER A 646 -22.91 16.95 -18.40
CA SER A 646 -23.48 18.23 -17.96
C SER A 646 -22.51 19.40 -18.09
N LEU A 647 -21.21 19.16 -17.86
CA LEU A 647 -20.16 20.17 -18.00
C LEU A 647 -19.95 20.52 -19.48
N GLN A 648 -19.92 19.52 -20.37
CA GLN A 648 -19.83 19.75 -21.81
C GLN A 648 -21.05 20.50 -22.35
N GLU A 649 -22.26 20.13 -21.92
CA GLU A 649 -23.48 20.80 -22.32
C GLU A 649 -23.52 22.25 -21.79
N GLY A 650 -23.13 22.46 -20.54
CA GLY A 650 -23.00 23.79 -19.95
C GLY A 650 -21.99 24.68 -20.70
N TRP A 651 -20.86 24.11 -21.13
CA TRP A 651 -19.88 24.80 -21.95
C TRP A 651 -20.44 25.19 -23.34
N ARG A 652 -21.13 24.27 -24.02
CA ARG A 652 -21.77 24.56 -25.32
C ARG A 652 -22.83 25.66 -25.20
N GLN A 653 -23.63 25.65 -24.14
CA GLN A 653 -24.61 26.70 -23.88
C GLN A 653 -23.94 28.04 -23.58
N TRP A 654 -22.84 28.04 -22.83
CA TRP A 654 -22.06 29.24 -22.56
C TRP A 654 -21.47 29.86 -23.83
N LEU A 655 -20.94 29.01 -24.74
CA LEU A 655 -20.44 29.43 -26.06
C LEU A 655 -21.57 29.98 -26.94
N ALA A 656 -22.71 29.28 -27.01
CA ALA A 656 -23.86 29.68 -27.81
C ALA A 656 -24.43 31.03 -27.36
N GLY A 657 -24.54 31.26 -26.05
CA GLY A 657 -25.00 32.54 -25.48
C GLY A 657 -24.11 33.74 -25.81
N ARG A 658 -22.85 33.49 -26.18
CA ARG A 658 -21.84 34.51 -26.52
C ARG A 658 -21.44 34.51 -28.00
N LYS A 659 -22.14 33.74 -28.83
CA LYS A 659 -21.89 33.59 -30.27
C LYS A 659 -20.46 33.15 -30.60
N TYR A 660 -19.85 32.32 -29.75
CA TYR A 660 -18.61 31.61 -30.10
C TYR A 660 -18.91 30.36 -30.92
N ASP A 661 -17.88 29.82 -31.59
CA ASP A 661 -17.97 28.52 -32.25
C ASP A 661 -18.25 27.43 -31.19
N GLN A 662 -19.30 26.63 -31.39
CA GLN A 662 -19.72 25.59 -30.46
C GLN A 662 -18.76 24.39 -30.43
N GLN A 663 -17.86 24.28 -31.42
CA GLN A 663 -16.81 23.28 -31.45
C GLN A 663 -15.55 23.69 -30.69
N LEU A 664 -15.49 24.93 -30.17
CA LEU A 664 -14.33 25.42 -29.44
C LEU A 664 -14.15 24.67 -28.12
N GLU A 665 -13.00 24.05 -27.95
CA GLU A 665 -12.61 23.36 -26.72
C GLU A 665 -12.23 24.39 -25.63
N PRO A 666 -12.61 24.18 -24.34
CA PRO A 666 -12.34 25.12 -23.26
C PRO A 666 -10.86 25.52 -23.12
N ARG A 667 -9.95 24.56 -23.39
CA ARG A 667 -8.49 24.76 -23.33
C ARG A 667 -7.96 25.75 -24.37
N ASP A 668 -8.64 25.88 -25.50
CA ASP A 668 -8.22 26.69 -26.64
C ASP A 668 -8.74 28.14 -26.52
N MET A 669 -9.66 28.39 -25.59
CA MET A 669 -10.27 29.69 -25.34
C MET A 669 -9.27 30.81 -25.00
N PRO A 670 -8.23 30.62 -24.16
CA PRO A 670 -7.26 31.69 -23.87
C PRO A 670 -6.50 32.16 -25.12
N GLY A 671 -6.10 31.22 -25.98
CA GLY A 671 -5.46 31.53 -27.27
C GLY A 671 -6.42 32.27 -28.21
N TYR A 672 -7.70 31.88 -28.19
CA TYR A 672 -8.76 32.54 -28.93
C TYR A 672 -8.98 33.99 -28.45
N ILE A 673 -9.09 34.22 -27.13
CA ILE A 673 -9.24 35.55 -26.52
C ILE A 673 -8.05 36.45 -26.86
N ALA A 674 -6.82 35.94 -26.75
CA ALA A 674 -5.62 36.69 -27.12
C ALA A 674 -5.67 37.16 -28.58
N ARG A 675 -6.14 36.29 -29.48
CA ARG A 675 -6.29 36.63 -30.90
C ARG A 675 -7.40 37.65 -31.16
N VAL A 676 -8.50 37.60 -30.42
CA VAL A 676 -9.58 38.61 -30.44
C VAL A 676 -9.06 39.98 -29.99
N LEU A 677 -8.30 40.04 -28.88
CA LEU A 677 -7.71 41.28 -28.38
C LEU A 677 -6.70 41.87 -29.37
N GLN A 678 -5.89 41.01 -30.01
CA GLN A 678 -4.97 41.43 -31.07
C GLN A 678 -5.73 42.07 -32.25
N LEU A 679 -6.79 41.43 -32.75
CA LEU A 679 -7.60 41.95 -33.86
C LEU A 679 -8.28 43.29 -33.50
N ARG A 680 -8.74 43.46 -32.25
CA ARG A 680 -9.28 44.74 -31.77
C ARG A 680 -8.22 45.83 -31.75
N SER A 681 -6.99 45.50 -31.34
CA SER A 681 -5.86 46.43 -31.38
C SER A 681 -5.49 46.81 -32.82
N GLU A 682 -5.46 45.83 -33.74
CA GLU A 682 -5.24 46.06 -35.18
C GLU A 682 -6.31 47.01 -35.75
N ARG A 683 -7.59 46.80 -35.44
CA ARG A 683 -8.68 47.70 -35.85
C ARG A 683 -8.54 49.10 -35.25
N GLY A 684 -8.24 49.20 -33.96
CA GLY A 684 -8.01 50.47 -33.28
C GLY A 684 -6.85 51.26 -33.91
N ALA A 685 -5.78 50.59 -34.32
CA ALA A 685 -4.65 51.22 -35.01
C ALA A 685 -5.05 51.74 -36.41
N VAL A 686 -5.87 51.00 -37.16
CA VAL A 686 -6.38 51.46 -38.46
C VAL A 686 -7.32 52.67 -38.30
N GLU A 687 -8.24 52.62 -37.33
CA GLU A 687 -9.13 53.75 -37.03
C GLU A 687 -8.38 55.00 -36.56
N ALA A 688 -7.34 54.83 -35.73
CA ALA A 688 -6.50 55.94 -35.30
C ALA A 688 -5.80 56.63 -36.47
N ARG A 689 -5.17 55.84 -37.37
CA ARG A 689 -4.55 56.38 -38.60
C ARG A 689 -5.54 57.08 -39.51
N ARG A 690 -6.76 56.54 -39.62
CA ARG A 690 -7.85 57.16 -40.39
C ARG A 690 -8.25 58.51 -39.81
N ARG A 691 -8.45 58.61 -38.49
CA ARG A 691 -8.76 59.89 -37.82
C ARG A 691 -7.63 60.90 -37.96
N GLU A 692 -6.38 60.45 -37.92
CA GLU A 692 -5.21 61.31 -38.13
C GLU A 692 -5.15 61.86 -39.56
N THR A 693 -5.49 61.02 -40.55
CA THR A 693 -5.59 61.45 -41.95
C THR A 693 -6.74 62.45 -42.14
N GLU A 694 -7.91 62.18 -41.57
CA GLU A 694 -9.07 63.10 -41.59
C GLU A 694 -8.74 64.46 -40.92
N GLY A 695 -7.95 64.46 -39.85
CA GLY A 695 -7.47 65.68 -39.20
C GLY A 695 -6.48 66.48 -40.06
N LEU A 696 -5.53 65.80 -40.72
CA LEU A 696 -4.60 66.43 -41.66
C LEU A 696 -5.32 66.98 -42.90
N ASP A 697 -6.33 66.28 -43.40
CA ASP A 697 -7.16 66.74 -44.53
C ASP A 697 -7.87 68.06 -44.20
N GLY A 698 -8.39 68.21 -42.97
CA GLY A 698 -9.00 69.46 -42.50
C GLY A 698 -8.01 70.63 -42.50
N TYR A 699 -6.82 70.42 -41.95
CA TYR A 699 -5.76 71.44 -41.92
C TYR A 699 -5.27 71.81 -43.33
N ILE A 700 -5.04 70.82 -44.20
CA ILE A 700 -4.59 71.03 -45.58
C ILE A 700 -5.65 71.82 -46.38
N ALA A 701 -6.94 71.50 -46.21
CA ALA A 701 -8.03 72.21 -46.86
C ALA A 701 -8.13 73.67 -46.40
N GLU A 702 -7.92 73.95 -45.11
CA GLU A 702 -7.90 75.30 -44.56
C GLU A 702 -6.78 76.16 -45.16
N VAL A 703 -5.55 75.64 -45.18
CA VAL A 703 -4.38 76.35 -45.74
C VAL A 703 -4.55 76.59 -47.24
N ARG A 704 -5.01 75.58 -47.99
CA ARG A 704 -5.34 75.75 -49.43
C ARG A 704 -6.44 76.78 -49.65
N GLY A 705 -7.47 76.79 -48.80
CA GLY A 705 -8.53 77.79 -48.83
C GLY A 705 -7.99 79.22 -48.67
N ARG A 706 -7.12 79.45 -47.68
CA ARG A 706 -6.44 80.73 -47.46
C ARG A 706 -5.62 81.18 -48.67
N ILE A 707 -4.88 80.27 -49.32
CA ILE A 707 -4.10 80.59 -50.53
C ILE A 707 -5.02 80.96 -51.69
N THR A 708 -6.07 80.17 -51.94
CA THR A 708 -7.02 80.45 -53.04
C THR A 708 -7.82 81.73 -52.85
N GLY A 709 -8.00 82.20 -51.60
CA GLY A 709 -8.66 83.47 -51.28
C GLY A 709 -7.86 84.72 -51.69
N LEU A 710 -6.57 84.57 -52.01
CA LEU A 710 -5.67 85.68 -52.40
C LEU A 710 -5.72 86.00 -53.91
N THR A 711 -6.89 85.87 -54.54
CA THR A 711 -7.09 86.03 -55.99
C THR A 711 -6.57 87.37 -56.53
N ASN A 712 -6.75 88.45 -55.77
CA ASN A 712 -6.34 89.79 -56.17
C ASN A 712 -4.81 89.95 -56.17
N CYS A 713 -4.10 89.25 -55.28
CA CYS A 713 -2.64 89.23 -55.26
C CYS A 713 -2.08 88.49 -56.47
N PHE A 714 -2.68 87.34 -56.83
CA PHE A 714 -2.33 86.61 -58.06
C PHE A 714 -2.55 87.46 -59.32
N ALA A 715 -3.68 88.18 -59.41
CA ALA A 715 -3.97 89.10 -60.51
C ALA A 715 -2.95 90.26 -60.59
N ALA A 716 -2.54 90.84 -59.45
CA ALA A 716 -1.54 91.90 -59.39
C ALA A 716 -0.13 91.43 -59.81
N MET A 717 0.18 90.15 -59.60
CA MET A 717 1.42 89.50 -60.09
C MET A 717 1.35 89.09 -61.57
N GLY A 718 0.17 89.14 -62.19
CA GLY A 718 -0.06 88.67 -63.57
C GLY A 718 -0.08 87.14 -63.71
N SER A 719 -0.45 86.40 -62.67
CA SER A 719 -0.55 84.93 -62.66
C SER A 719 -1.96 84.47 -62.29
N ASP A 720 -2.37 83.31 -62.80
CA ASP A 720 -3.60 82.64 -62.37
C ASP A 720 -3.38 81.85 -61.06
N VAL A 721 -4.47 81.55 -60.34
CA VAL A 721 -4.44 80.75 -59.10
C VAL A 721 -4.17 79.27 -59.44
N PRO A 722 -3.13 78.63 -58.86
CA PRO A 722 -2.87 77.21 -59.08
C PRO A 722 -4.01 76.30 -58.59
N GLY A 723 -4.30 75.22 -59.33
CA GLY A 723 -5.35 74.25 -58.98
C GLY A 723 -5.06 73.40 -57.75
N GLU A 724 -3.79 73.07 -57.51
CA GLU A 724 -3.32 72.49 -56.24
C GLU A 724 -2.18 73.35 -55.69
N PRO A 725 -2.47 74.27 -54.76
CA PRO A 725 -1.45 75.08 -54.13
C PRO A 725 -0.51 74.21 -53.28
N ASP A 726 0.78 74.43 -53.43
CA ASP A 726 1.87 73.80 -52.68
C ASP A 726 2.72 74.87 -51.98
N GLU A 727 3.80 74.44 -51.32
CA GLU A 727 4.72 75.35 -50.63
C GLU A 727 5.30 76.43 -51.57
N SER A 728 5.60 76.09 -52.82
CA SER A 728 6.17 77.04 -53.79
C SER A 728 5.23 78.22 -54.10
N THR A 729 3.92 77.99 -53.96
CA THR A 729 2.88 79.01 -54.15
C THR A 729 2.89 80.05 -53.02
N ILE A 730 3.19 79.63 -51.79
CA ILE A 730 3.30 80.50 -50.62
C ILE A 730 4.52 81.43 -50.77
N HIS A 731 5.67 80.86 -51.13
CA HIS A 731 6.91 81.60 -51.37
C HIS A 731 6.77 82.69 -52.44
N ALA A 732 6.02 82.40 -53.50
CA ALA A 732 5.75 83.37 -54.57
C ALA A 732 4.89 84.56 -54.10
N LEU A 733 3.86 84.32 -53.29
CA LEU A 733 3.03 85.36 -52.68
C LEU A 733 3.83 86.22 -51.69
N PHE A 734 4.67 85.60 -50.87
CA PHE A 734 5.51 86.30 -49.91
C PHE A 734 6.54 87.22 -50.59
N ALA A 735 7.14 86.76 -51.69
CA ALA A 735 8.05 87.58 -52.50
C ALA A 735 7.35 88.81 -53.10
N ALA A 736 6.08 88.71 -53.50
CA ALA A 736 5.30 89.85 -53.99
C ALA A 736 4.90 90.82 -52.88
N LEU A 737 4.55 90.31 -51.69
CA LEU A 737 4.30 91.13 -50.51
C LEU A 737 5.52 91.96 -50.13
N ARG A 738 6.73 91.38 -50.13
CA ARG A 738 7.98 92.10 -49.83
C ARG A 738 8.21 93.30 -50.74
N ARG A 739 7.99 93.12 -52.05
CA ARG A 739 8.08 94.21 -53.03
C ARG A 739 7.03 95.30 -52.80
N ALA A 740 5.85 94.94 -52.32
CA ALA A 740 4.81 95.91 -51.97
C ALA A 740 5.14 96.67 -50.68
N GLN A 741 5.68 96.00 -49.65
CA GLN A 741 6.14 96.62 -48.39
C GLN A 741 7.26 97.64 -48.61
N GLU A 742 8.21 97.35 -49.50
CA GLU A 742 9.26 98.30 -49.88
C GLU A 742 8.68 99.59 -50.48
N LYS A 743 7.63 99.47 -51.32
CA LYS A 743 6.93 100.61 -51.91
C LYS A 743 6.07 101.36 -50.89
N GLN A 744 5.39 100.66 -49.97
CA GLN A 744 4.65 101.27 -48.86
C GLN A 744 5.57 102.07 -47.94
N GLY A 745 6.76 101.56 -47.62
CA GLY A 745 7.76 102.30 -46.83
C GLY A 745 8.16 103.63 -47.48
N ALA A 746 8.28 103.66 -48.81
CA ALA A 746 8.54 104.90 -49.56
C ALA A 746 7.32 105.87 -49.53
N VAL A 747 6.10 105.36 -49.66
CA VAL A 747 4.85 106.14 -49.56
C VAL A 747 4.65 106.71 -48.16
N GLU A 748 4.90 105.93 -47.11
CA GLU A 748 4.76 106.36 -45.73
C GLU A 748 5.80 107.40 -45.32
N ALA A 749 7.04 107.29 -45.81
CA ALA A 749 8.07 108.30 -45.62
C ALA A 749 7.63 109.65 -46.21
N LEU A 750 7.12 109.64 -47.45
CA LEU A 750 6.58 110.83 -48.12
C LEU A 750 5.32 111.39 -47.43
N ARG A 751 4.38 110.54 -47.01
CA ARG A 751 3.20 110.97 -46.23
C ARG A 751 3.57 111.52 -44.87
N LYS A 752 4.61 110.99 -44.22
CA LYS A 752 5.10 111.47 -42.93
C LYS A 752 5.76 112.84 -43.06
N GLU A 753 6.52 113.07 -44.13
CA GLU A 753 7.05 114.40 -44.46
C GLU A 753 5.94 115.41 -44.76
N ILE A 754 4.96 115.06 -45.60
CA ILE A 754 3.83 115.96 -45.92
C ILE A 754 2.96 116.25 -44.70
N ARG A 755 2.62 115.23 -43.90
CA ARG A 755 1.84 115.40 -42.65
C ARG A 755 2.61 116.17 -41.59
N SER A 756 3.92 115.97 -41.47
CA SER A 756 4.77 116.77 -40.58
C SER A 756 4.68 118.25 -40.92
N ILE A 757 4.70 118.59 -42.21
CA ILE A 757 4.69 119.98 -42.64
C ILE A 757 3.26 120.57 -42.56
N ARG A 758 2.20 119.80 -42.88
CA ARG A 758 0.79 120.20 -42.68
C ARG A 758 0.43 120.40 -41.22
N SER A 759 0.80 119.44 -40.37
CA SER A 759 0.61 119.52 -38.91
C SER A 759 1.30 120.76 -38.38
N LEU A 760 2.57 121.02 -38.71
CA LEU A 760 3.26 122.21 -38.19
C LEU A 760 2.55 123.54 -38.52
N VAL A 761 1.82 123.62 -39.64
CA VAL A 761 1.09 124.82 -40.04
C VAL A 761 -0.24 124.94 -39.29
N ASP A 762 -1.02 123.86 -39.27
CA ASP A 762 -2.36 123.85 -38.66
C ASP A 762 -2.30 123.81 -37.13
N GLU A 763 -1.37 123.05 -36.57
CA GLU A 763 -1.07 122.94 -35.13
C GLU A 763 -0.73 124.31 -34.56
N GLN A 764 0.09 125.10 -35.26
CA GLN A 764 0.46 126.40 -34.74
C GLN A 764 -0.62 127.49 -34.87
N ARG A 765 -1.60 127.31 -35.76
CA ARG A 765 -2.79 128.18 -35.84
C ARG A 765 -3.88 127.79 -34.85
N ALA A 766 -4.10 126.48 -34.66
CA ALA A 766 -5.10 125.96 -33.74
C ALA A 766 -4.65 126.06 -32.28
N GLU A 767 -3.38 125.76 -31.95
CA GLU A 767 -2.85 125.85 -30.58
C GLU A 767 -2.91 127.27 -30.02
N MET A 768 -2.85 128.30 -30.88
CA MET A 768 -3.00 129.69 -30.45
C MET A 768 -4.45 130.04 -30.04
N GLY A 769 -5.46 129.44 -30.69
CA GLY A 769 -6.87 129.67 -30.38
C GLY A 769 -7.44 128.75 -29.29
N ASP A 770 -6.96 127.51 -29.20
CA ASP A 770 -7.39 126.52 -28.20
C ASP A 770 -6.79 126.78 -26.81
N ALA A 771 -5.63 127.44 -26.73
CA ALA A 771 -5.03 127.81 -25.45
C ALA A 771 -5.92 128.78 -24.66
N ASP A 772 -6.60 129.71 -25.35
CA ASP A 772 -7.47 130.71 -24.74
C ASP A 772 -8.81 130.11 -24.25
N ALA A 773 -9.41 129.18 -24.99
CA ALA A 773 -10.71 128.59 -24.64
C ALA A 773 -10.64 127.52 -23.53
N ARG A 774 -9.56 126.72 -23.49
CA ARG A 774 -9.42 125.61 -22.52
C ARG A 774 -9.14 126.06 -21.09
N CYS A 775 -8.61 127.26 -20.89
CA CYS A 775 -8.41 127.83 -19.55
C CYS A 775 -9.75 128.14 -18.84
N GLU A 776 -10.75 128.62 -19.57
CA GLU A 776 -12.05 128.98 -19.00
C GLU A 776 -12.93 127.75 -18.69
N GLU A 777 -12.85 126.72 -19.53
CA GLU A 777 -13.65 125.48 -19.37
C GLU A 777 -13.17 124.62 -18.20
N LEU A 778 -11.85 124.59 -17.95
CA LEU A 778 -11.24 123.79 -16.86
C LEU A 778 -11.72 124.26 -15.47
N LEU A 779 -11.88 125.58 -15.29
CA LEU A 779 -12.29 126.17 -14.00
C LEU A 779 -13.77 125.88 -13.67
N ALA A 780 -14.64 125.79 -14.68
CA ALA A 780 -16.06 125.53 -14.50
C ALA A 780 -16.37 124.06 -14.13
N HIS A 781 -15.57 123.10 -14.61
CA HIS A 781 -15.86 121.66 -14.48
C HIS A 781 -15.62 121.10 -13.06
N ALA A 782 -14.77 121.74 -12.26
CA ALA A 782 -14.49 121.34 -10.86
C ALA A 782 -15.27 122.15 -9.81
N GLY A 783 -16.19 123.03 -10.23
CA GLY A 783 -16.97 123.88 -9.32
C GLY A 783 -16.14 124.90 -8.53
N ALA A 784 -14.96 125.29 -9.05
CA ALA A 784 -14.00 126.12 -8.36
C ALA A 784 -14.13 127.60 -8.73
N ASN A 785 -14.30 128.48 -7.74
CA ASN A 785 -14.26 129.93 -7.95
C ASN A 785 -12.81 130.41 -8.04
N GLY A 786 -12.23 130.26 -9.22
CA GLY A 786 -10.86 130.69 -9.52
C GLY A 786 -9.79 129.62 -9.27
N GLU A 787 -8.57 129.96 -9.69
CA GLU A 787 -7.41 129.06 -9.77
C GLU A 787 -6.99 128.46 -8.41
N GLU A 788 -7.23 129.17 -7.31
CA GLU A 788 -6.83 128.79 -5.96
C GLU A 788 -7.79 127.78 -5.31
N GLY A 789 -9.09 127.91 -5.58
CA GLY A 789 -10.12 126.95 -5.15
C GLY A 789 -10.01 125.58 -5.86
N PHE A 790 -9.50 125.59 -7.09
CA PHE A 790 -9.30 124.39 -7.91
C PHE A 790 -8.19 123.48 -7.37
N ARG A 791 -7.14 124.05 -6.73
CA ARG A 791 -6.00 123.28 -6.19
C ARG A 791 -6.32 122.52 -4.88
N SER A 792 -7.27 122.98 -4.07
CA SER A 792 -7.63 122.36 -2.77
C SER A 792 -8.50 121.10 -2.91
N LEU A 793 -9.46 121.09 -3.85
CA LEU A 793 -10.34 119.96 -4.14
C LEU A 793 -9.57 118.76 -4.75
N ALA A 794 -8.50 119.02 -5.50
CA ALA A 794 -7.63 118.00 -6.08
C ALA A 794 -6.97 117.09 -5.04
N ALA A 795 -6.56 117.67 -3.90
CA ALA A 795 -5.81 116.96 -2.86
C ALA A 795 -6.68 115.92 -2.12
N GLN A 796 -7.95 116.24 -1.85
CA GLN A 796 -8.88 115.35 -1.13
C GLN A 796 -9.35 114.16 -2.00
N TRP A 797 -9.46 114.36 -3.31
CA TRP A 797 -9.88 113.31 -4.26
C TRP A 797 -8.78 112.24 -4.47
N ASN A 798 -7.52 112.66 -4.53
CA ASN A 798 -6.38 111.74 -4.68
C ASN A 798 -6.23 110.80 -3.48
N GLU A 799 -6.48 111.27 -2.27
CA GLU A 799 -6.41 110.46 -1.04
C GLU A 799 -7.43 109.30 -1.06
N ARG A 800 -8.65 109.55 -1.55
CA ARG A 800 -9.70 108.52 -1.69
C ARG A 800 -9.32 107.44 -2.72
N LYS A 801 -8.75 107.82 -3.87
CA LYS A 801 -8.35 106.89 -4.94
C LYS A 801 -7.21 105.95 -4.51
N ASN A 802 -6.30 106.45 -3.69
CA ASN A 802 -5.21 105.65 -3.12
C ASN A 802 -5.74 104.57 -2.17
N LEU A 803 -6.61 104.92 -1.23
CA LEU A 803 -7.21 103.97 -0.28
C LEU A 803 -8.04 102.86 -0.97
N GLN A 804 -8.75 103.17 -2.06
CA GLN A 804 -9.48 102.16 -2.86
C GLN A 804 -8.55 101.19 -3.59
N THR A 805 -7.40 101.67 -4.06
CA THR A 805 -6.40 100.84 -4.73
C THR A 805 -5.74 99.90 -3.71
N GLU A 806 -5.43 100.38 -2.51
CA GLU A 806 -4.90 99.57 -1.41
C GLU A 806 -5.90 98.49 -0.96
N GLU A 807 -7.20 98.80 -0.85
CA GLU A 807 -8.24 97.81 -0.52
C GLU A 807 -8.27 96.66 -1.53
N PHE A 808 -8.18 96.98 -2.83
CA PHE A 808 -8.18 95.99 -3.90
C PHE A 808 -6.95 95.08 -3.87
N GLN A 809 -5.77 95.62 -3.57
CA GLN A 809 -4.53 94.84 -3.49
C GLN A 809 -4.54 93.88 -2.28
N GLU A 810 -4.89 94.36 -1.09
CA GLU A 810 -4.95 93.51 0.11
C GLU A 810 -5.99 92.39 -0.03
N ARG A 811 -7.14 92.68 -0.66
CA ARG A 811 -8.16 91.67 -0.98
C ARG A 811 -7.66 90.63 -1.98
N LYS A 812 -6.87 91.03 -2.97
CA LYS A 812 -6.26 90.12 -3.96
C LYS A 812 -5.23 89.19 -3.33
N VAL A 813 -4.43 89.68 -2.37
CA VAL A 813 -3.47 88.87 -1.61
C VAL A 813 -4.20 87.78 -0.81
N LEU A 814 -5.30 88.13 -0.14
CA LEU A 814 -6.11 87.19 0.62
C LEU A 814 -6.80 86.14 -0.29
N LEU A 815 -7.37 86.55 -1.43
CA LEU A 815 -7.91 85.61 -2.42
C LEU A 815 -6.84 84.70 -3.04
N GLY A 816 -5.61 85.19 -3.21
CA GLY A 816 -4.47 84.39 -3.65
C GLY A 816 -4.03 83.33 -2.62
N LEU A 817 -4.21 83.60 -1.32
CA LEU A 817 -3.87 82.67 -0.23
C LEU A 817 -4.96 81.61 0.02
N PHE A 818 -6.25 81.98 -0.04
CA PHE A 818 -7.37 81.08 0.26
C PHE A 818 -8.09 80.53 -0.99
N GLY A 819 -7.73 81.00 -2.18
CA GLY A 819 -8.14 80.47 -3.48
C GLY A 819 -9.55 80.86 -3.94
N ASN A 820 -10.53 80.86 -3.04
CA ASN A 820 -11.91 81.22 -3.36
C ASN A 820 -12.59 82.04 -2.25
N GLU A 821 -13.74 82.64 -2.60
CA GLU A 821 -14.47 83.57 -1.75
C GLU A 821 -15.08 82.87 -0.52
N GLU A 822 -15.60 81.64 -0.66
CA GLU A 822 -16.17 80.86 0.44
C GLU A 822 -15.14 80.41 1.48
N ALA A 823 -13.91 80.08 1.07
CA ALA A 823 -12.82 79.71 1.95
C ALA A 823 -12.28 80.92 2.71
N LEU A 824 -12.20 82.08 2.04
CA LEU A 824 -11.84 83.34 2.66
C LEU A 824 -12.87 83.77 3.71
N ASP A 825 -14.17 83.63 3.44
CA ASP A 825 -15.24 84.00 4.38
C ASP A 825 -15.27 83.10 5.62
N ARG A 826 -15.03 81.78 5.46
CA ARG A 826 -14.89 80.87 6.60
C ARG A 826 -13.66 81.19 7.45
N ALA A 827 -12.52 81.47 6.81
CA ALA A 827 -11.31 81.86 7.50
C ALA A 827 -11.45 83.22 8.20
N ALA A 828 -12.19 84.16 7.61
CA ALA A 828 -12.53 85.46 8.19
C ALA A 828 -13.38 85.32 9.48
N GLY A 829 -14.29 84.35 9.52
CA GLY A 829 -15.06 84.02 10.72
C GLY A 829 -14.21 83.49 11.89
N GLU A 830 -13.21 82.65 11.61
CA GLU A 830 -12.26 82.16 12.63
C GLU A 830 -11.24 83.26 13.04
N LEU A 831 -10.75 84.07 12.09
CA LEU A 831 -9.79 85.17 12.35
C LEU A 831 -10.39 86.34 13.14
N SER A 832 -11.69 86.58 13.03
CA SER A 832 -12.40 87.62 13.79
C SER A 832 -12.82 87.18 15.20
N SER A 833 -12.93 85.88 15.45
CA SER A 833 -13.35 85.32 16.74
C SER A 833 -12.20 84.81 17.63
N ARG A 834 -11.01 84.55 17.05
CA ARG A 834 -9.86 83.95 17.76
C ARG A 834 -8.62 84.84 17.76
N SER A 835 -7.86 84.83 18.86
CA SER A 835 -6.66 85.66 19.01
C SER A 835 -5.41 85.04 18.34
N ALA A 836 -4.38 85.84 18.06
CA ALA A 836 -3.11 85.37 17.47
C ALA A 836 -2.45 84.25 18.29
N PRO A 837 -2.32 84.39 19.63
CA PRO A 837 -1.70 83.35 20.43
C PRO A 837 -2.53 82.06 20.50
N GLU A 838 -3.86 82.12 20.35
CA GLU A 838 -4.69 80.91 20.30
C GLU A 838 -4.46 80.09 19.02
N ILE A 839 -4.38 80.75 17.87
CA ILE A 839 -4.11 80.10 16.58
C ILE A 839 -2.69 79.53 16.56
N SER A 840 -1.72 80.27 17.08
CA SER A 840 -0.32 79.84 17.13
C SER A 840 -0.09 78.67 18.10
N ALA A 841 -0.75 78.67 19.26
CA ALA A 841 -0.71 77.56 20.21
C ALA A 841 -1.34 76.27 19.63
N GLU A 842 -2.47 76.38 18.91
CA GLU A 842 -3.07 75.24 18.20
C GLU A 842 -2.13 74.73 17.10
N ASN A 843 -1.46 75.62 16.37
CA ASN A 843 -0.49 75.27 15.32
C ASN A 843 0.70 74.47 15.91
N GLU A 844 1.31 74.96 16.98
CA GLU A 844 2.43 74.30 17.66
C GLU A 844 2.05 72.94 18.25
N GLN A 845 0.84 72.85 18.85
CA GLN A 845 0.28 71.57 19.31
C GLN A 845 0.11 70.58 18.15
N LYS A 846 -0.45 71.01 17.01
CA LYS A 846 -0.65 70.13 15.85
C LYS A 846 0.66 69.69 15.21
N ARG A 847 1.69 70.53 15.20
CA ARG A 847 3.06 70.15 14.75
C ARG A 847 3.67 69.06 15.64
N ALA A 848 3.50 69.17 16.97
CA ALA A 848 3.97 68.15 17.90
C ALA A 848 3.22 66.81 17.74
N GLU A 849 1.90 66.85 17.57
CA GLU A 849 1.07 65.67 17.32
C GLU A 849 1.45 64.97 16.00
N ILE A 850 1.71 65.74 14.92
CA ILE A 850 2.17 65.21 13.63
C ILE A 850 3.52 64.51 13.79
N SER A 851 4.50 65.15 14.43
CA SER A 851 5.84 64.57 14.62
C SER A 851 5.81 63.25 15.40
N ALA A 852 5.03 63.18 16.49
CA ALA A 852 4.84 61.95 17.25
C ALA A 852 4.19 60.84 16.42
N LEU A 853 3.15 61.18 15.64
CA LEU A 853 2.42 60.22 14.82
C LEU A 853 3.24 59.74 13.63
N GLU A 854 4.09 60.58 13.04
CA GLU A 854 5.05 60.21 11.99
C GLU A 854 6.04 59.16 12.48
N ALA A 855 6.64 59.39 13.65
CA ALA A 855 7.55 58.44 14.28
C ALA A 855 6.86 57.08 14.59
N GLU A 856 5.60 57.11 15.08
CA GLU A 856 4.81 55.88 15.28
C GLU A 856 4.53 55.15 13.96
N THR A 857 4.18 55.87 12.89
CA THR A 857 3.92 55.25 11.57
C THR A 857 5.16 54.67 10.92
N GLU A 858 6.33 55.29 11.11
CA GLU A 858 7.60 54.79 10.59
C GLU A 858 8.01 53.50 11.32
N ALA A 859 7.92 53.48 12.66
CA ALA A 859 8.17 52.30 13.46
C ALA A 859 7.23 51.12 13.10
N LEU A 860 5.95 51.41 12.86
CA LEU A 860 4.96 50.40 12.42
C LEU A 860 5.25 49.89 11.00
N ALA A 861 5.69 50.75 10.08
CA ALA A 861 6.04 50.39 8.71
C ALA A 861 7.29 49.49 8.66
N ASP A 862 8.31 49.78 9.47
CA ASP A 862 9.50 48.96 9.63
C ASP A 862 9.17 47.59 10.24
N GLY A 863 8.35 47.57 11.29
CA GLY A 863 7.86 46.35 11.91
C GLY A 863 7.06 45.47 10.94
N LYS A 864 6.17 46.09 10.15
CA LYS A 864 5.42 45.41 9.09
C LYS A 864 6.36 44.77 8.06
N SER A 865 7.37 45.51 7.60
CA SER A 865 8.30 45.04 6.57
C SER A 865 9.11 43.82 7.03
N ARG A 866 9.57 43.82 8.28
CA ARG A 866 10.25 42.65 8.87
C ARG A 866 9.32 41.44 8.98
N LEU A 867 8.10 41.64 9.48
CA LEU A 867 7.14 40.55 9.65
C LEU A 867 6.65 39.99 8.30
N ALA A 868 6.51 40.84 7.28
CA ALA A 868 6.16 40.42 5.91
C ALA A 868 7.24 39.51 5.31
N LEU A 869 8.52 39.86 5.50
CA LEU A 869 9.64 39.04 5.04
C LEU A 869 9.67 37.65 5.71
N GLU A 870 9.41 37.59 7.01
CA GLU A 870 9.29 36.31 7.75
C GLU A 870 8.12 35.46 7.26
N VAL A 871 6.96 36.08 6.98
CA VAL A 871 5.77 35.39 6.45
C VAL A 871 6.00 34.83 5.04
N GLU A 872 6.69 35.59 4.18
CA GLU A 872 7.04 35.18 2.82
C GLU A 872 7.99 33.98 2.82
N GLN A 873 9.04 34.02 3.65
CA GLN A 873 9.99 32.92 3.84
C GLN A 873 9.32 31.62 4.31
N ILE A 874 8.35 31.70 5.22
CA ILE A 874 7.60 30.53 5.68
C ILE A 874 6.62 30.02 4.61
N SER A 875 6.03 30.89 3.80
CA SER A 875 5.07 30.48 2.75
C SER A 875 5.72 29.82 1.53
N ALA A 876 7.00 30.07 1.30
CA ALA A 876 7.78 29.50 0.20
C ALA A 876 8.27 28.06 0.47
N ASP A 877 7.90 27.45 1.60
CA ASP A 877 8.40 26.14 2.00
C ASP A 877 7.58 24.99 1.34
N GLU A 878 8.02 24.53 0.15
CA GLU A 878 7.40 23.41 -0.61
C GLU A 878 7.56 22.03 0.08
N ARG A 879 8.32 21.97 1.17
CA ARG A 879 8.69 20.73 1.88
C ARG A 879 7.49 19.90 2.35
N LEU A 880 6.33 20.51 2.61
CA LEU A 880 5.15 19.76 3.06
C LEU A 880 4.61 18.84 1.95
N SER A 881 4.52 19.34 0.73
CA SER A 881 4.04 18.57 -0.43
C SER A 881 5.00 17.43 -0.76
N GLU A 882 6.31 17.69 -0.70
CA GLU A 882 7.35 16.67 -0.86
C GLU A 882 7.25 15.58 0.20
N LEU A 883 7.05 15.96 1.47
CA LEU A 883 6.92 14.99 2.57
C LEU A 883 5.64 14.16 2.50
N LEU A 884 4.52 14.75 2.07
CA LEU A 884 3.28 14.01 1.86
C LEU A 884 3.43 13.00 0.71
N PHE A 885 4.17 13.36 -0.34
CA PHE A 885 4.52 12.44 -1.43
C PHE A 885 5.44 11.32 -0.95
N GLU A 886 6.53 11.66 -0.24
CA GLU A 886 7.47 10.69 0.36
C GLU A 886 6.75 9.72 1.31
N ARG A 887 5.79 10.21 2.11
CA ARG A 887 4.94 9.41 2.98
C ARG A 887 4.10 8.42 2.17
N LYS A 888 3.45 8.88 1.11
CA LYS A 888 2.59 8.03 0.26
C LYS A 888 3.40 6.96 -0.48
N GLU A 889 4.58 7.31 -0.97
CA GLU A 889 5.51 6.35 -1.59
C GLU A 889 5.97 5.29 -0.59
N THR A 890 6.29 5.69 0.64
CA THR A 890 6.69 4.77 1.71
C THR A 890 5.54 3.85 2.15
N GLU A 891 4.31 4.36 2.23
CA GLU A 891 3.10 3.55 2.47
C GLU A 891 2.93 2.48 1.39
N GLN A 892 3.03 2.83 0.11
CA GLN A 892 2.87 1.87 -0.98
C GLN A 892 3.94 0.76 -0.91
N ARG A 893 5.20 1.12 -0.69
CA ARG A 893 6.29 0.14 -0.54
C ARG A 893 6.07 -0.78 0.66
N LEU A 894 5.49 -0.26 1.73
CA LEU A 894 5.15 -1.04 2.92
C LEU A 894 4.06 -2.07 2.61
N ASP A 895 2.99 -1.65 1.93
CA ASP A 895 1.90 -2.55 1.50
C ASP A 895 2.42 -3.66 0.59
N ASP A 896 3.27 -3.33 -0.39
CA ASP A 896 3.87 -4.31 -1.29
C ASP A 896 4.73 -5.33 -0.51
N ALA A 897 5.60 -4.85 0.39
CA ALA A 897 6.46 -5.70 1.22
C ALA A 897 5.68 -6.59 2.19
N LEU A 898 4.56 -6.09 2.73
CA LEU A 898 3.63 -6.87 3.56
C LEU A 898 2.91 -7.94 2.75
N GLY A 899 2.49 -7.62 1.51
CA GLY A 899 1.89 -8.58 0.58
C GLY A 899 2.83 -9.73 0.26
N ASP A 900 4.08 -9.42 -0.09
CA ASP A 900 5.13 -10.41 -0.33
C ASP A 900 5.40 -11.27 0.91
N TRP A 901 5.51 -10.64 2.08
CA TRP A 901 5.72 -11.36 3.33
C TRP A 901 4.57 -12.31 3.65
N LEU A 902 3.33 -11.85 3.48
CA LEU A 902 2.13 -12.66 3.74
C LEU A 902 2.07 -13.85 2.79
N SER A 903 2.41 -13.66 1.52
CA SER A 903 2.49 -14.73 0.52
C SER A 903 3.50 -15.82 0.93
N VAL A 904 4.71 -15.42 1.32
CA VAL A 904 5.75 -16.36 1.78
C VAL A 904 5.35 -17.04 3.08
N PHE A 905 4.79 -16.29 4.04
CA PHE A 905 4.27 -16.81 5.30
C PHE A 905 3.20 -17.88 5.08
N LEU A 906 2.18 -17.58 4.27
CA LEU A 906 1.08 -18.50 3.98
C LEU A 906 1.58 -19.73 3.21
N THR A 907 2.49 -19.55 2.24
CA THR A 907 3.09 -20.66 1.48
C THR A 907 3.82 -21.62 2.41
N ARG A 908 4.67 -21.08 3.30
CA ARG A 908 5.37 -21.86 4.32
C ARG A 908 4.38 -22.58 5.23
N HIS A 909 3.37 -21.88 5.73
CA HIS A 909 2.35 -22.44 6.63
C HIS A 909 1.57 -23.59 5.99
N PHE A 910 1.13 -23.43 4.73
CA PHE A 910 0.42 -24.50 4.01
C PHE A 910 1.32 -25.70 3.73
N LEU A 911 2.61 -25.49 3.46
CA LEU A 911 3.57 -26.58 3.31
C LEU A 911 3.82 -27.32 4.62
N GLU A 912 3.95 -26.61 5.75
CA GLU A 912 4.05 -27.22 7.09
C GLU A 912 2.79 -28.02 7.43
N ALA A 913 1.61 -27.44 7.21
CA ALA A 913 0.35 -28.12 7.44
C ALA A 913 0.20 -29.36 6.55
N SER A 914 0.59 -29.27 5.28
CA SER A 914 0.56 -30.40 4.34
C SER A 914 1.54 -31.50 4.71
N LYS A 915 2.76 -31.14 5.14
CA LYS A 915 3.75 -32.08 5.68
C LYS A 915 3.20 -32.80 6.90
N ALA A 916 2.72 -32.06 7.90
CA ALA A 916 2.20 -32.62 9.14
C ALA A 916 0.94 -33.48 8.93
N LYS A 917 0.11 -33.15 7.93
CA LYS A 917 -1.03 -33.97 7.53
C LYS A 917 -0.57 -35.26 6.86
N HIS A 918 0.39 -35.19 5.94
CA HIS A 918 0.95 -36.36 5.27
C HIS A 918 1.62 -37.34 6.24
N GLU A 919 2.39 -36.83 7.21
CA GLU A 919 3.04 -37.63 8.26
C GLU A 919 2.04 -38.27 9.23
N ARG A 920 0.89 -37.63 9.49
CA ARG A 920 -0.18 -38.16 10.35
C ARG A 920 -1.05 -39.21 9.65
N GLU A 921 -1.42 -38.97 8.40
CA GLU A 921 -2.37 -39.82 7.64
C GLU A 921 -1.71 -41.07 7.03
N ARG A 922 -0.39 -41.04 6.80
CA ARG A 922 0.35 -42.16 6.24
C ARG A 922 1.50 -42.46 7.19
N GLN A 923 1.33 -43.46 8.08
CA GLN A 923 2.49 -44.05 8.75
C GLN A 923 3.54 -44.33 7.67
N PRO A 924 4.79 -43.86 7.82
CA PRO A 924 5.78 -44.08 6.78
C PRO A 924 5.86 -45.58 6.53
N GLU A 925 5.71 -46.02 5.28
CA GLU A 925 5.78 -47.43 4.87
C GLU A 925 7.03 -48.13 5.46
N VAL A 926 8.09 -47.35 5.73
CA VAL A 926 9.30 -47.72 6.47
C VAL A 926 9.00 -48.27 7.87
N ILE A 927 8.18 -47.59 8.67
CA ILE A 927 7.83 -48.01 10.04
C ILE A 927 6.98 -49.27 10.01
N ARG A 928 6.01 -49.35 9.09
CA ARG A 928 5.18 -50.55 8.92
C ARG A 928 6.03 -51.78 8.58
N ARG A 929 6.99 -51.62 7.66
CA ARG A 929 7.88 -52.71 7.24
C ARG A 929 8.95 -53.04 8.28
N ALA A 930 9.45 -52.05 9.00
CA ALA A 930 10.34 -52.27 10.15
C ALA A 930 9.61 -52.99 11.29
N GLY A 931 8.34 -52.67 11.53
CA GLY A 931 7.48 -53.39 12.47
C GLY A 931 7.35 -54.88 12.13
N LEU A 932 7.23 -55.23 10.84
CA LEU A 932 7.22 -56.62 10.39
C LEU A 932 8.54 -57.35 10.68
N TYR A 933 9.69 -56.74 10.40
CA TYR A 933 10.97 -57.37 10.71
C TYR A 933 11.20 -57.48 12.23
N LEU A 934 10.74 -56.48 13.00
CA LEU A 934 10.85 -56.47 14.45
C LEU A 934 9.97 -57.54 15.09
N SER A 935 8.75 -57.76 14.57
CA SER A 935 7.86 -58.81 15.07
C SER A 935 8.46 -60.21 14.87
N LEU A 936 9.11 -60.46 13.72
CA LEU A 936 9.86 -61.70 13.49
C LEU A 936 11.03 -61.89 14.48
N MET A 937 11.74 -60.82 14.81
CA MET A 937 12.87 -60.87 15.75
C MET A 937 12.46 -61.00 17.23
N THR A 938 11.26 -60.56 17.56
CA THR A 938 10.79 -60.45 18.95
C THR A 938 9.61 -61.35 19.28
N ASN A 939 9.24 -62.26 18.36
CA ASN A 939 8.04 -63.10 18.43
C ASN A 939 6.77 -62.27 18.71
N ASP A 940 6.61 -61.21 17.94
CA ASP A 940 5.46 -60.29 17.97
C ASP A 940 5.24 -59.54 19.30
N ARG A 941 6.27 -59.44 20.15
CA ARG A 941 6.18 -58.79 21.46
C ARG A 941 5.98 -57.27 21.41
N TYR A 942 6.52 -56.61 20.37
CA TYR A 942 6.54 -55.15 20.28
C TYR A 942 5.94 -54.63 18.98
N THR A 943 5.18 -53.55 19.08
CA THR A 943 4.74 -52.74 17.94
C THR A 943 5.63 -51.50 17.83
N LEU A 944 6.14 -51.24 16.63
CA LEU A 944 6.94 -50.06 16.33
C LEU A 944 6.03 -48.89 15.92
N LEU A 945 6.12 -47.77 16.63
CA LEU A 945 5.36 -46.56 16.36
C LEU A 945 6.29 -45.41 15.97
N SER A 946 5.82 -44.53 15.09
CA SER A 946 6.53 -43.30 14.71
C SER A 946 6.22 -42.20 15.71
N GLU A 947 7.24 -41.54 16.24
CA GLU A 947 7.07 -40.22 16.87
C GLU A 947 7.32 -39.16 15.81
N GLY A 948 6.27 -38.43 15.44
CA GLY A 948 6.39 -37.31 14.51
C GLY A 948 7.23 -36.20 15.13
N ALA A 949 8.53 -36.19 14.84
CA ALA A 949 9.45 -35.18 15.35
C ALA A 949 9.99 -34.33 14.19
N GLU A 950 10.08 -33.02 14.42
CA GLU A 950 10.67 -32.04 13.49
C GLU A 950 12.15 -32.31 13.15
N GLN A 951 12.81 -33.28 13.81
CA GLN A 951 14.27 -33.50 13.77
C GLN A 951 14.72 -34.88 13.22
N GLY A 952 13.85 -35.69 12.61
CA GLY A 952 14.26 -36.95 11.93
C GLY A 952 13.38 -38.16 12.26
N LEU A 953 13.84 -39.36 11.88
CA LEU A 953 13.17 -40.63 12.21
C LEU A 953 13.36 -40.92 13.71
N SER A 954 12.29 -40.78 14.49
CA SER A 954 12.18 -41.24 15.89
C SER A 954 11.14 -42.34 15.99
N VAL A 955 11.44 -43.39 16.76
CA VAL A 955 10.53 -44.53 16.96
C VAL A 955 10.40 -44.87 18.43
N VAL A 956 9.19 -45.26 18.83
CA VAL A 956 8.90 -45.79 20.16
C VAL A 956 8.30 -47.17 20.05
N LEU A 957 8.57 -48.00 21.06
CA LEU A 957 8.01 -49.34 21.13
C LEU A 957 6.82 -49.36 22.08
N GLU A 958 5.75 -50.03 21.66
CA GLU A 958 4.62 -50.36 22.52
C GLU A 958 4.60 -51.88 22.74
N GLU A 959 4.63 -52.33 24.00
CA GLU A 959 4.46 -53.75 24.32
C GLU A 959 3.01 -54.18 24.10
N LYS A 960 2.80 -55.35 23.47
CA LYS A 960 1.46 -55.92 23.25
C LYS A 960 0.83 -56.59 24.50
N ASP A 961 1.50 -56.54 25.66
CA ASP A 961 1.05 -57.09 26.96
C ASP A 961 0.09 -56.10 27.68
N PRO A 962 -0.78 -56.51 28.64
CA PRO A 962 -1.89 -55.72 29.19
C PRO A 962 -1.53 -54.39 29.88
N SER A 963 -0.24 -54.09 30.10
CA SER A 963 0.21 -52.84 30.73
C SER A 963 0.50 -51.69 29.75
N ARG A 964 0.46 -51.92 28.42
CA ARG A 964 0.68 -50.93 27.34
C ARG A 964 1.76 -49.88 27.65
N ALA A 965 2.91 -50.32 28.18
CA ALA A 965 4.00 -49.41 28.50
C ALA A 965 4.78 -49.03 27.22
N ARG A 966 4.85 -47.73 26.92
CA ARG A 966 5.69 -47.21 25.83
C ARG A 966 7.15 -47.09 26.27
N LYS A 967 8.06 -47.56 25.42
CA LYS A 967 9.51 -47.56 25.64
C LYS A 967 10.21 -46.68 24.61
N ASP A 968 10.71 -45.54 25.09
CA ASP A 968 11.58 -44.63 24.34
C ASP A 968 12.98 -45.24 24.12
N GLU A 969 13.73 -44.73 23.13
CA GLU A 969 15.07 -45.21 22.75
C GLU A 969 16.03 -45.39 23.94
N LEU A 970 16.03 -44.44 24.88
CA LEU A 970 16.86 -44.46 26.08
C LEU A 970 16.54 -45.61 27.06
N LYS A 971 15.37 -46.24 26.92
CA LYS A 971 14.88 -47.33 27.77
C LYS A 971 15.09 -48.71 27.14
N TRP A 972 15.67 -48.80 25.94
CA TRP A 972 15.92 -50.08 25.27
C TRP A 972 17.11 -50.81 25.89
N SER A 973 16.97 -52.12 26.09
CA SER A 973 18.14 -52.97 26.35
C SER A 973 19.03 -53.01 25.10
N ALA A 974 20.35 -53.15 25.25
CA ALA A 974 21.29 -53.17 24.12
C ALA A 974 20.86 -54.14 23.00
N GLY A 975 20.47 -55.38 23.35
CA GLY A 975 20.03 -56.37 22.36
C GLY A 975 18.64 -56.11 21.76
N LEU A 976 17.77 -55.32 22.40
CA LEU A 976 16.49 -54.87 21.81
C LEU A 976 16.75 -53.72 20.84
N GLY A 977 17.63 -52.78 21.22
CA GLY A 977 18.09 -51.72 20.33
C GLY A 977 18.65 -52.29 19.03
N ASP A 978 19.57 -53.25 19.11
CA ASP A 978 20.14 -53.94 17.94
C ASP A 978 19.04 -54.52 17.00
N GLN A 979 17.96 -55.11 17.54
CA GLN A 979 16.83 -55.62 16.75
C GLN A 979 16.01 -54.51 16.08
N VAL A 980 15.75 -53.41 16.78
CA VAL A 980 15.03 -52.24 16.23
C VAL A 980 15.84 -51.60 15.11
N TYR A 981 17.14 -51.36 15.32
CA TYR A 981 18.00 -50.74 14.32
C TYR A 981 18.17 -51.62 13.07
N LEU A 982 18.30 -52.94 13.24
CA LEU A 982 18.32 -53.88 12.12
C LEU A 982 17.01 -53.84 11.33
N SER A 983 15.88 -53.87 12.03
CA SER A 983 14.55 -53.85 11.42
C SER A 983 14.32 -52.56 10.61
N MET A 984 14.74 -51.42 11.14
CA MET A 984 14.70 -50.13 10.44
C MET A 984 15.57 -50.12 9.19
N ARG A 985 16.81 -50.62 9.27
CA ARG A 985 17.73 -50.67 8.11
C ARG A 985 17.28 -51.63 7.03
N LEU A 986 16.79 -52.81 7.40
CA LEU A 986 16.19 -53.76 6.45
C LEU A 986 14.96 -53.14 5.76
N ALA A 987 14.12 -52.42 6.48
CA ALA A 987 12.96 -51.71 5.93
C ALA A 987 13.37 -50.61 4.94
N LEU A 988 14.36 -49.80 5.28
CA LEU A 988 14.89 -48.76 4.39
C LEU A 988 15.49 -49.36 3.11
N ALA A 989 16.31 -50.41 3.22
CA ALA A 989 16.94 -51.06 2.08
C ALA A 989 15.90 -51.71 1.13
N THR A 990 14.90 -52.38 1.69
CA THR A 990 13.83 -53.02 0.91
C THR A 990 12.84 -52.04 0.28
N LEU A 991 12.63 -50.86 0.87
CA LEU A 991 11.79 -49.82 0.27
C LEU A 991 12.50 -49.00 -0.79
N TRP A 992 13.81 -48.79 -0.63
CA TRP A 992 14.62 -48.19 -1.68
C TRP A 992 14.53 -49.01 -2.98
N GLY A 993 14.63 -50.33 -2.86
CA GLY A 993 14.55 -51.25 -4.01
C GLY A 993 13.19 -51.31 -4.72
N ARG A 994 12.12 -50.73 -4.17
CA ARG A 994 10.82 -50.63 -4.86
C ARG A 994 10.70 -49.40 -5.76
N ASN A 995 11.38 -48.32 -5.41
CA ASN A 995 11.32 -47.03 -6.11
C ASN A 995 12.58 -46.75 -6.94
N SER A 996 13.56 -47.64 -6.91
CA SER A 996 14.87 -47.56 -7.56
C SER A 996 15.49 -48.96 -7.66
N GLU A 997 16.64 -49.10 -8.32
CA GLU A 997 17.31 -50.40 -8.49
C GLU A 997 17.62 -51.07 -7.11
N PRO A 998 17.17 -52.31 -6.85
CA PRO A 998 17.42 -52.98 -5.57
C PRO A 998 18.88 -53.39 -5.44
N LEU A 999 19.60 -52.84 -4.48
CA LEU A 999 21.03 -53.10 -4.30
C LEU A 999 21.29 -54.26 -3.31
N PRO A 1000 22.40 -55.00 -3.44
CA PRO A 1000 22.74 -56.07 -2.52
C PRO A 1000 23.06 -55.51 -1.13
N LEU A 1001 22.56 -56.19 -0.11
CA LEU A 1001 22.85 -55.94 1.30
C LEU A 1001 24.12 -56.70 1.70
N ILE A 1002 25.06 -56.02 2.35
CA ILE A 1002 26.25 -56.65 2.93
C ILE A 1002 26.16 -56.58 4.45
N LEU A 1003 26.12 -57.73 5.10
CA LEU A 1003 25.92 -57.86 6.55
C LEU A 1003 27.18 -58.48 7.17
N ASP A 1004 27.82 -57.83 8.14
CA ASP A 1004 29.08 -58.29 8.76
C ASP A 1004 28.91 -58.53 10.26
N ASP A 1005 28.97 -59.81 10.68
CA ASP A 1005 28.91 -60.28 12.06
C ASP A 1005 27.72 -59.74 12.89
N LEU A 1006 26.56 -59.52 12.24
CA LEU A 1006 25.39 -58.88 12.86
C LEU A 1006 24.75 -59.69 13.98
N LEU A 1007 24.79 -61.03 13.93
CA LEU A 1007 24.06 -61.89 14.88
C LEU A 1007 24.85 -62.25 16.14
N VAL A 1008 26.07 -61.74 16.31
CA VAL A 1008 27.00 -62.11 17.39
C VAL A 1008 26.48 -61.78 18.79
N ARG A 1009 25.66 -60.73 18.94
CA ARG A 1009 25.14 -60.25 20.24
C ARG A 1009 23.77 -60.79 20.61
N PHE A 1010 23.13 -61.55 19.73
CA PHE A 1010 21.81 -62.11 19.97
C PHE A 1010 21.90 -63.44 20.72
N ASP A 1011 20.96 -63.66 21.65
CA ASP A 1011 20.72 -64.98 22.23
C ASP A 1011 20.11 -65.93 21.18
N GLU A 1012 20.03 -67.23 21.50
CA GLU A 1012 19.58 -68.27 20.57
C GLU A 1012 18.20 -68.01 19.95
N GLY A 1013 17.24 -67.53 20.74
CA GLY A 1013 15.91 -67.20 20.24
C GLY A 1013 15.94 -65.99 19.31
N ARG A 1014 16.70 -64.96 19.68
CA ARG A 1014 16.87 -63.74 18.86
C ARG A 1014 17.69 -63.98 17.59
N GLN A 1015 18.69 -64.88 17.61
CA GLN A 1015 19.47 -65.26 16.44
C GLN A 1015 18.57 -65.90 15.37
N ARG A 1016 17.64 -66.78 15.79
CA ARG A 1016 16.67 -67.39 14.89
C ARG A 1016 15.70 -66.36 14.31
N GLY A 1017 15.07 -65.52 15.13
CA GLY A 1017 14.15 -64.48 14.65
C GLY A 1017 14.84 -63.45 13.73
N ALA A 1018 16.09 -63.08 14.02
CA ALA A 1018 16.89 -62.23 13.14
C ALA A 1018 17.24 -62.92 11.82
N ALA A 1019 17.56 -64.22 11.84
CA ALA A 1019 17.76 -65.00 10.62
C ALA A 1019 16.48 -65.05 9.77
N GLU A 1020 15.31 -65.23 10.38
CA GLU A 1020 14.01 -65.21 9.69
C GLU A 1020 13.71 -63.84 9.05
N ALA A 1021 13.97 -62.74 9.76
CA ALA A 1021 13.82 -61.39 9.22
C ALA A 1021 14.78 -61.09 8.06
N ILE A 1022 16.04 -61.55 8.15
CA ILE A 1022 17.03 -61.42 7.07
C ILE A 1022 16.59 -62.24 5.85
N VAL A 1023 16.10 -63.47 6.03
CA VAL A 1023 15.58 -64.29 4.93
C VAL A 1023 14.34 -63.65 4.30
N GLU A 1024 13.51 -62.98 5.09
CA GLU A 1024 12.36 -62.24 4.58
C GLU A 1024 12.79 -61.05 3.72
N ALA A 1025 13.77 -60.25 4.18
CA ALA A 1025 14.36 -59.18 3.39
C ALA A 1025 15.10 -59.69 2.13
N ALA A 1026 15.60 -60.93 2.16
CA ALA A 1026 16.30 -61.56 1.03
C ALA A 1026 15.39 -61.82 -0.19
N LYS A 1027 14.07 -61.69 -0.03
CA LYS A 1027 13.11 -61.74 -1.14
C LYS A 1027 13.25 -60.52 -2.06
N ASP A 1028 13.45 -59.34 -1.47
CA ASP A 1028 13.52 -58.07 -2.19
C ASP A 1028 14.96 -57.66 -2.54
N ASN A 1029 15.92 -57.90 -1.65
CA ASN A 1029 17.34 -57.56 -1.86
C ASN A 1029 18.20 -58.82 -1.79
N GLN A 1030 19.23 -58.93 -2.64
CA GLN A 1030 20.23 -59.97 -2.45
C GLN A 1030 21.04 -59.67 -1.17
N ILE A 1031 21.35 -60.68 -0.36
CA ILE A 1031 22.06 -60.50 0.90
C ILE A 1031 23.36 -61.30 0.90
N LEU A 1032 24.47 -60.67 1.25
CA LEU A 1032 25.78 -61.26 1.48
C LEU A 1032 26.10 -61.12 2.97
N LEU A 1033 25.96 -62.21 3.73
CA LEU A 1033 26.19 -62.24 5.17
C LEU A 1033 27.54 -62.87 5.49
N PHE A 1034 28.40 -62.15 6.19
CA PHE A 1034 29.70 -62.57 6.66
C PHE A 1034 29.62 -62.86 8.16
N THR A 1035 30.15 -64.01 8.60
CA THR A 1035 30.19 -64.34 10.02
C THR A 1035 31.44 -65.11 10.44
N CYS A 1036 31.90 -64.89 11.66
CA CYS A 1036 32.93 -65.71 12.30
C CYS A 1036 32.39 -66.90 13.11
N GLN A 1037 31.07 -66.99 13.31
CA GLN A 1037 30.46 -68.01 14.16
C GLN A 1037 29.84 -69.14 13.33
N LYS A 1038 30.34 -70.38 13.50
CA LYS A 1038 29.75 -71.59 12.92
C LYS A 1038 28.26 -71.75 13.26
N ARG A 1039 27.88 -71.40 14.50
CA ARG A 1039 26.49 -71.41 14.96
C ARG A 1039 25.56 -70.55 14.10
N THR A 1040 26.01 -69.37 13.65
CA THR A 1040 25.22 -68.50 12.76
C THR A 1040 24.90 -69.21 11.44
N MET A 1041 25.88 -69.91 10.86
CA MET A 1041 25.68 -70.71 9.66
C MET A 1041 24.69 -71.86 9.88
N GLU A 1042 24.75 -72.54 11.03
CA GLU A 1042 23.80 -73.59 11.41
C GLU A 1042 22.36 -73.06 11.56
N VAL A 1043 22.18 -71.88 12.16
CA VAL A 1043 20.85 -71.23 12.29
C VAL A 1043 20.24 -70.96 10.92
N PHE A 1044 21.00 -70.39 9.97
CA PHE A 1044 20.49 -70.16 8.61
C PHE A 1044 20.18 -71.46 7.84
N ARG A 1045 20.92 -72.55 8.10
CA ARG A 1045 20.62 -73.88 7.55
C ARG A 1045 19.33 -74.46 8.11
N GLN A 1046 19.07 -74.27 9.40
CA GLN A 1046 17.80 -74.68 10.01
C GLN A 1046 16.62 -73.90 9.42
N VAL A 1047 16.74 -72.57 9.31
CA VAL A 1047 15.71 -71.72 8.69
C VAL A 1047 15.48 -72.11 7.22
N GLN A 1048 16.53 -72.48 6.48
CA GLN A 1048 16.40 -73.00 5.12
C GLN A 1048 15.62 -74.33 5.08
N ALA A 1049 15.95 -75.26 5.98
CA ALA A 1049 15.27 -76.56 6.07
C ALA A 1049 13.77 -76.39 6.39
N ASP A 1050 13.44 -75.46 7.29
CA ASP A 1050 12.06 -75.17 7.70
C ASP A 1050 11.20 -74.57 6.58
N ARG A 1051 11.80 -73.84 5.62
CA ARG A 1051 11.08 -73.27 4.46
C ARG A 1051 10.91 -74.24 3.28
N GLY A 1052 11.46 -75.45 3.37
CA GLY A 1052 11.27 -76.53 2.41
C GLY A 1052 12.12 -76.46 1.12
N PRO A 1053 12.08 -77.50 0.27
CA PRO A 1053 13.00 -77.69 -0.86
C PRO A 1053 12.85 -76.66 -2.00
N SER A 1054 11.70 -75.97 -2.10
CA SER A 1054 11.48 -74.91 -3.10
C SER A 1054 12.36 -73.67 -2.87
N TYR A 1055 12.98 -73.53 -1.69
CA TYR A 1055 13.85 -72.42 -1.32
C TYR A 1055 15.34 -72.77 -1.40
N ALA A 1056 15.73 -73.99 -1.79
CA ALA A 1056 17.12 -74.42 -1.82
C ALA A 1056 18.03 -73.52 -2.68
N ASP A 1057 17.56 -73.12 -3.88
CA ASP A 1057 18.29 -72.26 -4.82
C ASP A 1057 18.39 -70.77 -4.39
N ALA A 1058 17.71 -70.40 -3.30
CA ALA A 1058 17.77 -69.05 -2.75
C ALA A 1058 18.90 -68.86 -1.73
N PHE A 1059 19.61 -69.93 -1.36
CA PHE A 1059 20.69 -69.92 -0.39
C PHE A 1059 21.99 -70.47 -0.98
N SER A 1060 23.12 -69.91 -0.55
CA SER A 1060 24.44 -70.51 -0.78
C SER A 1060 25.33 -70.31 0.44
N PHE A 1061 26.08 -71.34 0.82
CA PHE A 1061 26.93 -71.35 2.00
C PHE A 1061 28.38 -71.58 1.60
N TYR A 1062 29.27 -70.72 2.07
CA TYR A 1062 30.71 -70.78 1.78
C TYR A 1062 31.51 -70.65 3.08
N SER A 1063 32.58 -71.43 3.21
CA SER A 1063 33.61 -71.24 4.24
C SER A 1063 34.84 -70.62 3.57
N ILE A 1064 35.40 -69.58 4.19
CA ILE A 1064 36.59 -68.86 3.74
C ILE A 1064 37.77 -69.30 4.60
N GLN A 1065 38.78 -69.88 3.95
CA GLN A 1065 40.02 -70.31 4.60
C GLN A 1065 41.20 -69.79 3.78
N ASP A 1066 42.11 -69.05 4.42
CA ASP A 1066 43.32 -68.48 3.82
C ASP A 1066 43.11 -67.78 2.46
N GLY A 1067 42.00 -67.04 2.31
CA GLY A 1067 41.68 -66.33 1.08
C GLY A 1067 41.21 -67.23 -0.07
N THR A 1068 40.65 -68.41 0.23
CA THR A 1068 39.99 -69.30 -0.73
C THR A 1068 38.56 -69.64 -0.30
N PHE A 1069 37.68 -69.88 -1.29
CA PHE A 1069 36.24 -70.13 -1.08
C PHE A 1069 35.91 -71.62 -1.18
N HIS A 1070 35.39 -72.21 -0.11
CA HIS A 1070 34.93 -73.60 -0.09
C HIS A 1070 33.42 -73.67 0.04
N PRO A 1071 32.67 -74.23 -0.93
CA PRO A 1071 31.23 -74.44 -0.76
C PRO A 1071 30.98 -75.42 0.38
N VAL A 1072 30.04 -75.07 1.26
CA VAL A 1072 29.64 -75.93 2.38
C VAL A 1072 28.31 -76.57 2.02
N ALA A 1073 28.34 -77.89 1.77
CA ALA A 1073 27.15 -78.68 1.46
C ALA A 1073 26.15 -78.73 2.63
#